data_AF-A0A919K6R3-F1
#
_entry.id   AF-A0A919K6R3-F1
#
_cell.length_a   1.000
_cell.length_b   1.000
_cell.length_c   1.000
_cell.angle_alpha   90.00
_cell.angle_beta   90.00
_cell.angle_gamma   90.00
#
_symmetry.space_group_name_H-M   'P 1'
#
loop_
_entity.id
_entity.type
_entity.pdbx_description
1 polymer ?
#
loop_
_entity_poly.entity_id
_entity_poly.type
_entity_poly.pdbx_seq_one_letter_code
_entity_poly.pdbx_strand_id
1 'polypeptide(L)'
;MKPIFDNNLNALIAAYGEVRESPSSPDRGRRIADLIADLCASSGLEPVQRPGDLPVLALRHEGATVLIVAVSNEHPMTCDEVRALVGTARDPDGSDTVVVLSMSGFDLPGTPPARVPARTVLWDGTHLEAALCGLLTMPDLLESSLRSAQLHAVPGPTLAASLTTPETGGPARMRTPDLLPPPWPLFTHPSAGVPAQLALVGEDGWERSSGIAALDENRLLITTAAGLVQLDTAHGTTSWLIRLPGCVNDALVQPDGSVLVVCHHAIGRVSDGAVVAVAGGFTGDVHLIAGPDGDTWVLSGIGHMYGPQAESLALTRIGDQVGQQHRYDIDFPANVHTAGWLTGRKFFIAAAGHCAVIDLDRRTTVIEEDWIESPHAYRAHLVVAGPRRVITASGSHTGLGVALTSTDPTTRSNRLLAEITVNAVHGLCTTPGGSGYLWGDVHAGRHGSHDPWPVLVRLPKLVHAGTNVVDAATGRSSPAVDKEPAMPPDPYDAVRQAASGDRKAYALDPKPIDDGGQAVVFGARHKPTGIRVAFKKRSSDTDDAVARMKREVDIAHALGDNPHVMPVLDHGAGYKWFVMPLADNSAATCRQNLSTTEGLRELVTAICDGLRPAHQLGWIHRDLKPANLLHRDGVWAVADWGLGRRPRGQTTDPRRTRVGAPLGTEGFAAPELSTDAHQAGPAADIYSIGQIIGWAIRGTWPLANIPLLPDSGPWRHIAKQATQHDPARRPATVDALLELIRTELDHDQPDSSEPAQQLLTAANDGDDTAASDLFALAARHVHDLAFHSEILSRLDGQAIHAGVASDPARAREIVVALREHLTDSGQLHYTDADRIITFLHHIQVWAAEAEEWDLLQDTAETVLAWDERWDQWTPQKQIRLWMASLSGDAAAVVAGALRREPGAARHFEEILENRRVDERIRRAVRL
;
A
#
# COMPACT_ATOMS: atom_id res chain seq x y z
N MET A 1 24.94 13.87 -7.36
CA MET A 1 25.00 15.35 -7.56
C MET A 1 23.84 15.93 -6.77
N LYS A 2 24.10 16.93 -5.90
CA LYS A 2 23.31 17.30 -4.71
C LYS A 2 21.92 17.90 -5.00
N PRO A 3 20.90 17.66 -4.14
CA PRO A 3 19.70 18.49 -4.05
C PRO A 3 20.04 19.77 -3.26
N ILE A 4 20.12 20.90 -3.95
CA ILE A 4 20.24 22.27 -3.37
C ILE A 4 18.96 23.08 -3.69
N PHE A 5 17.99 22.47 -4.37
CA PHE A 5 16.86 23.17 -4.99
C PHE A 5 15.79 23.66 -4.00
N ASP A 6 15.60 22.99 -2.87
CA ASP A 6 14.27 23.03 -2.23
C ASP A 6 14.07 24.17 -1.22
N ASN A 7 15.07 24.49 -0.40
CA ASN A 7 14.94 25.56 0.61
C ASN A 7 14.92 26.98 0.01
N ASN A 8 15.27 27.15 -1.28
CA ASN A 8 15.37 28.46 -1.90
C ASN A 8 14.02 28.97 -2.46
N LEU A 9 13.17 28.09 -2.99
CA LEU A 9 11.93 28.50 -3.66
C LEU A 9 10.90 29.13 -2.71
N ASN A 10 10.72 28.60 -1.51
CA ASN A 10 9.82 29.19 -0.52
C ASN A 10 10.22 30.62 -0.13
N ALA A 11 11.52 30.89 -0.01
CA ALA A 11 12.04 32.23 0.25
C ALA A 11 11.78 33.17 -0.94
N LEU A 12 11.98 32.70 -2.17
CA LEU A 12 11.71 33.46 -3.39
C LEU A 12 10.22 33.78 -3.57
N ILE A 13 9.32 32.84 -3.26
CA ILE A 13 7.87 33.04 -3.33
C ILE A 13 7.42 34.09 -2.29
N ALA A 14 7.96 34.02 -1.06
CA ALA A 14 7.68 35.02 -0.03
C ALA A 14 8.18 36.43 -0.45
N ALA A 15 9.41 36.52 -0.94
CA ALA A 15 9.97 37.77 -1.45
C ALA A 15 9.17 38.32 -2.64
N TYR A 16 8.68 37.47 -3.54
CA TYR A 16 7.77 37.87 -4.61
C TYR A 16 6.45 38.44 -4.08
N GLY A 17 5.88 37.84 -3.02
CA GLY A 17 4.70 38.36 -2.32
C GLY A 17 4.89 39.80 -1.85
N GLU A 18 6.00 40.10 -1.17
CA GLU A 18 6.34 41.45 -0.71
C GLU A 18 6.47 42.45 -1.87
N VAL A 19 7.12 42.03 -2.96
CA VAL A 19 7.30 42.86 -4.18
C VAL A 19 5.96 43.15 -4.85
N ARG A 20 5.00 42.22 -4.80
CA ARG A 20 3.67 42.41 -5.37
C ARG A 20 2.80 43.34 -4.53
N GLU A 21 2.83 43.21 -3.19
CA GLU A 21 2.04 44.04 -2.27
C GLU A 21 2.49 45.50 -2.21
N SER A 22 3.69 45.81 -2.71
CA SER A 22 4.26 47.17 -2.77
C SER A 22 4.36 47.73 -4.20
N PRO A 23 3.23 47.92 -4.93
CA PRO A 23 3.24 48.23 -6.36
C PRO A 23 3.87 49.59 -6.72
N SER A 24 3.94 50.53 -5.77
CA SER A 24 4.45 51.91 -5.96
C SER A 24 5.95 52.09 -5.64
N SER A 25 6.69 51.00 -5.38
CA SER A 25 8.13 51.08 -5.10
C SER A 25 8.94 51.45 -6.36
N PRO A 26 9.76 52.52 -6.33
CA PRO A 26 10.57 52.92 -7.50
C PRO A 26 11.58 51.85 -7.95
N ASP A 27 11.93 50.90 -7.07
CA ASP A 27 12.88 49.82 -7.36
C ASP A 27 12.20 48.49 -7.75
N ARG A 28 10.89 48.47 -7.96
CA ARG A 28 10.13 47.22 -8.15
C ARG A 28 10.64 46.38 -9.34
N GLY A 29 10.91 47.02 -10.48
CA GLY A 29 11.47 46.33 -11.65
C GLY A 29 12.85 45.70 -11.37
N ARG A 30 13.66 46.33 -10.53
CA ARG A 30 14.97 45.81 -10.13
C ARG A 30 14.85 44.63 -9.18
N ARG A 31 13.95 44.71 -8.19
CA ARG A 31 13.64 43.58 -7.30
C ARG A 31 13.11 42.37 -8.05
N ILE A 32 12.27 42.58 -9.08
CA ILE A 32 11.81 41.49 -9.96
C ILE A 32 12.99 40.88 -10.73
N ALA A 33 13.91 41.70 -11.24
CA ALA A 33 15.11 41.18 -11.89
C ALA A 33 16.01 40.40 -10.91
N ASP A 34 16.17 40.87 -9.67
CA ASP A 34 16.94 40.15 -8.66
C ASP A 34 16.29 38.78 -8.34
N LEU A 35 14.95 38.72 -8.22
CA LEU A 35 14.21 37.46 -8.09
C LEU A 35 14.43 36.51 -9.28
N ILE A 36 14.40 37.03 -10.51
CA ILE A 36 14.67 36.22 -11.71
C ILE A 36 16.11 35.72 -11.71
N ALA A 37 17.07 36.54 -11.25
CA ALA A 37 18.47 36.14 -11.17
C ALA A 37 18.66 34.99 -10.17
N ASP A 38 18.07 35.09 -8.99
CA ASP A 38 18.11 34.03 -7.97
C ASP A 38 17.41 32.76 -8.45
N LEU A 39 16.28 32.89 -9.15
CA LEU A 39 15.56 31.77 -9.73
C LEU A 39 16.37 31.07 -10.84
N CYS A 40 17.00 31.84 -11.74
CA CYS A 40 17.94 31.33 -12.74
C CYS A 40 19.12 30.59 -12.10
N ALA A 41 19.74 31.19 -11.08
CA ALA A 41 20.85 30.58 -10.34
C ALA A 41 20.43 29.27 -9.67
N SER A 42 19.24 29.24 -9.07
CA SER A 42 18.68 28.01 -8.49
C SER A 42 18.49 26.91 -9.54
N SER A 43 18.23 27.28 -10.79
CA SER A 43 18.07 26.37 -11.93
C SER A 43 19.38 26.03 -12.67
N GLY A 44 20.54 26.41 -12.12
CA GLY A 44 21.86 26.14 -12.72
C GLY A 44 22.23 27.05 -13.89
N LEU A 45 21.52 28.16 -14.10
CA LEU A 45 21.88 29.20 -15.06
C LEU A 45 22.76 30.26 -14.38
N GLU A 46 23.61 30.93 -15.16
CA GLU A 46 24.51 31.99 -14.67
C GLU A 46 24.06 33.37 -15.21
N PRO A 47 23.07 34.03 -14.60
CA PRO A 47 22.63 35.36 -15.02
C PRO A 47 23.62 36.43 -14.55
N VAL A 48 23.86 37.43 -15.42
CA VAL A 48 24.70 38.59 -15.13
C VAL A 48 23.87 39.86 -15.33
N GLN A 49 23.77 40.70 -14.29
CA GLN A 49 23.08 41.98 -14.40
C GLN A 49 23.92 42.95 -15.25
N ARG A 50 23.31 43.56 -16.28
CA ARG A 50 23.99 44.56 -17.11
C ARG A 50 24.03 45.92 -16.40
N PRO A 51 25.12 46.68 -16.54
CA PRO A 51 25.19 48.05 -16.03
C PRO A 51 24.24 48.98 -16.82
N GLY A 52 23.43 49.77 -16.12
CA GLY A 52 22.50 50.73 -16.72
C GLY A 52 21.31 51.03 -15.80
N ASP A 53 20.43 51.94 -16.25
CA ASP A 53 19.20 52.31 -15.53
C ASP A 53 18.08 51.25 -15.70
N LEU A 54 18.18 50.40 -16.73
CA LEU A 54 17.22 49.33 -16.98
C LEU A 54 17.62 48.04 -16.24
N PRO A 55 16.65 47.32 -15.63
CA PRO A 55 16.88 46.05 -14.96
C PRO A 55 17.00 44.91 -15.99
N VAL A 56 18.18 44.80 -16.61
CA VAL A 56 18.49 43.80 -17.65
C VAL A 56 19.41 42.72 -17.11
N LEU A 57 19.01 41.45 -17.28
CA LEU A 57 19.82 40.27 -17.01
C LEU A 57 20.29 39.66 -18.33
N ALA A 58 21.57 39.33 -18.42
CA ALA A 58 22.14 38.60 -19.55
C ALA A 58 22.53 37.19 -19.11
N LEU A 59 22.14 36.17 -19.88
CA LEU A 59 22.54 34.78 -19.63
C LEU A 59 22.80 34.05 -20.95
N ARG A 60 23.54 32.93 -20.86
CA ARG A 60 23.74 32.00 -21.97
C ARG A 60 22.84 30.78 -21.81
N HIS A 61 22.16 30.39 -22.88
CA HIS A 61 21.34 29.18 -22.92
C HIS A 61 21.38 28.59 -24.33
N GLU A 62 21.64 27.28 -24.46
CA GLU A 62 21.71 26.57 -25.76
C GLU A 62 22.62 27.28 -26.80
N GLY A 63 23.74 27.86 -26.33
CA GLY A 63 24.70 28.58 -27.18
C GLY A 63 24.31 30.02 -27.55
N ALA A 64 23.08 30.46 -27.31
CA ALA A 64 22.60 31.81 -27.57
C ALA A 64 22.69 32.74 -26.34
N THR A 65 22.83 34.04 -26.57
CA THR A 65 22.69 35.09 -25.54
C THR A 65 21.22 35.48 -25.42
N VAL A 66 20.70 35.41 -24.19
CA VAL A 66 19.33 35.83 -23.85
C VAL A 66 19.40 37.01 -22.88
N LEU A 67 18.68 38.07 -23.21
CA LEU A 67 18.52 39.26 -22.38
C LEU A 67 17.11 39.28 -21.80
N ILE A 68 16.98 39.18 -20.47
CA ILE A 68 15.69 39.27 -19.77
C ILE A 68 15.55 40.69 -19.22
N VAL A 69 14.49 41.39 -19.61
CA VAL A 69 14.17 42.74 -19.17
C VAL A 69 12.87 42.71 -18.38
N ALA A 70 12.95 42.99 -17.07
CA ALA A 70 11.79 43.00 -16.18
C ALA A 70 11.19 44.41 -16.05
N VAL A 71 9.89 44.55 -16.27
CA VAL A 71 9.21 45.85 -16.24
C VAL A 71 8.05 45.83 -15.26
N SER A 72 7.99 46.86 -14.42
CA SER A 72 6.93 47.08 -13.44
C SER A 72 6.06 48.26 -13.86
N ASN A 73 5.21 48.05 -14.85
CA ASN A 73 4.26 49.06 -15.32
C ASN A 73 2.90 48.92 -14.61
N GLU A 74 2.16 50.01 -14.48
CA GLU A 74 0.77 49.99 -13.97
C GLU A 74 -0.26 49.62 -15.04
N HIS A 75 0.12 49.70 -16.32
CA HIS A 75 -0.75 49.44 -17.46
C HIS A 75 -0.09 48.41 -18.40
N PRO A 76 -0.89 47.62 -19.15
CA PRO A 76 -0.35 46.70 -20.16
C PRO A 76 0.52 47.44 -21.18
N MET A 77 1.66 46.83 -21.57
CA MET A 77 2.59 47.45 -22.51
C MET A 77 2.07 47.42 -23.95
N THR A 78 2.23 48.54 -24.65
CA THR A 78 1.92 48.69 -26.08
C THR A 78 3.08 48.21 -26.97
N CYS A 79 2.80 47.95 -28.25
CA CYS A 79 3.83 47.58 -29.23
C CYS A 79 5.00 48.59 -29.33
N ASP A 80 4.72 49.88 -29.18
CA ASP A 80 5.73 50.94 -29.33
C ASP A 80 6.65 51.00 -28.10
N GLU A 81 6.10 50.79 -26.90
CA GLU A 81 6.86 50.68 -25.66
C GLU A 81 7.77 49.44 -25.67
N VAL A 82 7.26 48.28 -26.12
CA VAL A 82 8.07 47.07 -26.31
C VAL A 82 9.21 47.34 -27.30
N ARG A 83 8.94 48.00 -28.43
CA ARG A 83 9.96 48.31 -29.43
C ARG A 83 11.05 49.23 -28.88
N ALA A 84 10.66 50.28 -28.15
CA ALA A 84 11.60 51.21 -27.52
C ALA A 84 12.49 50.51 -26.49
N LEU A 85 11.89 49.65 -25.66
CA LEU A 85 12.60 48.89 -24.63
C LEU A 85 13.60 47.89 -25.23
N VAL A 86 13.16 47.08 -26.21
CA VAL A 86 14.03 46.12 -26.90
C VAL A 86 15.17 46.83 -27.61
N GLY A 87 14.90 47.97 -28.26
CA GLY A 87 15.92 48.78 -28.91
C GLY A 87 16.97 49.34 -27.95
N THR A 88 16.60 49.59 -26.69
CA THR A 88 17.52 50.08 -25.64
C THR A 88 18.33 48.94 -25.01
N ALA A 89 17.73 47.76 -24.85
CA ALA A 89 18.35 46.62 -24.17
C ALA A 89 19.30 45.80 -25.07
N ARG A 90 19.01 45.73 -26.38
CA ARG A 90 19.72 44.87 -27.34
C ARG A 90 21.09 45.43 -27.70
N ASP A 91 22.07 44.54 -27.90
CA ASP A 91 23.37 44.97 -28.41
C ASP A 91 23.30 45.44 -29.88
N PRO A 92 24.21 46.33 -30.32
CA PRO A 92 24.21 46.92 -31.66
C PRO A 92 24.23 45.89 -32.81
N ASP A 93 24.80 44.72 -32.55
CA ASP A 93 25.00 43.65 -33.53
C ASP A 93 23.72 42.81 -33.76
N GLY A 94 22.70 42.99 -32.91
CA GLY A 94 21.33 42.48 -33.11
C GLY A 94 21.15 40.96 -32.99
N SER A 95 22.16 40.23 -32.51
CA SER A 95 22.18 38.77 -32.41
C SER A 95 21.47 38.21 -31.18
N ASP A 96 21.23 39.03 -30.15
CA ASP A 96 20.61 38.58 -28.90
C ASP A 96 19.11 38.29 -29.06
N THR A 97 18.60 37.35 -28.26
CA THR A 97 17.16 37.20 -28.04
C THR A 97 16.76 37.99 -26.81
N VAL A 98 15.75 38.84 -26.92
CA VAL A 98 15.28 39.67 -25.80
C VAL A 98 13.96 39.14 -25.29
N VAL A 99 13.91 38.77 -24.01
CA VAL A 99 12.71 38.42 -23.27
C VAL A 99 12.25 39.67 -22.52
N VAL A 100 11.06 40.16 -22.83
CA VAL A 100 10.43 41.27 -22.11
C VAL A 100 9.41 40.69 -21.16
N LEU A 101 9.62 40.86 -19.86
CA LEU A 101 8.66 40.49 -18.81
C LEU A 101 7.88 41.72 -18.36
N SER A 102 6.56 41.70 -18.53
CA SER A 102 5.65 42.76 -18.05
C SER A 102 4.67 42.21 -17.02
N MET A 103 4.73 42.72 -15.78
CA MET A 103 3.80 42.30 -14.72
C MET A 103 2.34 42.71 -14.97
N SER A 104 2.12 43.75 -15.79
CA SER A 104 0.80 44.23 -16.20
C SER A 104 0.32 43.63 -17.53
N GLY A 105 1.11 42.75 -18.14
CA GLY A 105 0.82 42.15 -19.45
C GLY A 105 1.04 43.11 -20.63
N PHE A 106 0.39 42.83 -21.75
CA PHE A 106 0.57 43.54 -23.03
C PHE A 106 -0.77 43.83 -23.70
N ASP A 107 -0.88 45.00 -24.34
CA ASP A 107 -1.99 45.37 -25.22
C ASP A 107 -1.47 45.51 -26.66
N LEU A 108 -1.64 44.44 -27.45
CA LEU A 108 -1.07 44.31 -28.79
C LEU A 108 -2.18 44.18 -29.84
N PRO A 109 -2.75 45.29 -30.35
CA PRO A 109 -3.81 45.23 -31.35
C PRO A 109 -3.29 44.78 -32.72
N GLY A 110 -3.92 43.75 -33.30
CA GLY A 110 -3.66 43.22 -34.65
C GLY A 110 -2.87 41.91 -34.67
N THR A 111 -2.45 41.44 -35.86
CA THR A 111 -1.58 40.26 -35.99
C THR A 111 -0.18 40.58 -35.43
N PRO A 112 0.25 39.97 -34.31
CA PRO A 112 1.47 40.35 -33.60
C PRO A 112 2.80 40.34 -34.39
N PRO A 113 3.04 39.44 -35.37
CA PRO A 113 4.37 39.27 -35.95
C PRO A 113 4.87 40.44 -36.80
N ALA A 114 4.01 41.41 -37.15
CA ALA A 114 4.41 42.56 -37.96
C ALA A 114 4.93 43.76 -37.14
N ARG A 115 4.72 43.79 -35.80
CA ARG A 115 4.92 45.00 -34.99
C ARG A 115 5.97 44.86 -33.88
N VAL A 116 6.29 43.64 -33.47
CA VAL A 116 7.30 43.34 -32.43
C VAL A 116 8.67 43.08 -33.11
N PRO A 117 9.80 43.56 -32.58
CA PRO A 117 11.12 43.28 -33.15
C PRO A 117 11.40 41.77 -33.25
N ALA A 118 12.10 41.34 -34.30
CA ALA A 118 12.54 39.94 -34.44
C ALA A 118 13.38 39.50 -33.22
N ARG A 119 13.33 38.20 -32.87
CA ARG A 119 14.01 37.63 -31.69
C ARG A 119 13.58 38.30 -30.38
N THR A 120 12.29 38.57 -30.26
CA THR A 120 11.68 39.07 -29.02
C THR A 120 10.67 38.05 -28.52
N VAL A 121 10.76 37.74 -27.22
CA VAL A 121 9.80 36.91 -26.49
C VAL A 121 9.10 37.81 -25.48
N LEU A 122 7.80 37.63 -25.31
CA LEU A 122 7.00 38.37 -24.34
C LEU A 122 6.54 37.43 -23.25
N TRP A 123 6.90 37.74 -22.00
CA TRP A 123 6.41 37.09 -20.79
C TRP A 123 5.56 38.06 -19.99
N ASP A 124 4.52 37.54 -19.36
CA ASP A 124 3.75 38.25 -18.35
C ASP A 124 4.03 37.68 -16.95
N GLY A 125 3.38 38.25 -15.93
CA GLY A 125 3.53 37.80 -14.54
C GLY A 125 3.28 36.30 -14.34
N THR A 126 2.40 35.68 -15.14
CA THR A 126 2.05 34.26 -14.98
C THR A 126 3.22 33.33 -15.32
N HIS A 127 4.12 33.74 -16.21
CA HIS A 127 5.30 32.96 -16.57
C HIS A 127 6.31 32.94 -15.42
N LEU A 128 6.53 34.10 -14.77
CA LEU A 128 7.38 34.20 -13.59
C LEU A 128 6.78 33.42 -12.42
N GLU A 129 5.47 33.55 -12.19
CA GLU A 129 4.76 32.84 -11.13
C GLU A 129 4.82 31.31 -11.31
N ALA A 130 4.65 30.82 -12.54
CA ALA A 130 4.83 29.40 -12.85
C ALA A 130 6.24 28.91 -12.53
N ALA A 131 7.27 29.70 -12.85
CA ALA A 131 8.64 29.34 -12.58
C ALA A 131 8.98 29.42 -11.07
N LEU A 132 8.51 30.43 -10.37
CA LEU A 132 8.68 30.60 -8.91
C LEU A 132 8.04 29.45 -8.14
N CYS A 133 6.85 29.01 -8.54
CA CYS A 133 6.16 27.92 -7.87
C CYS A 133 6.73 26.53 -8.21
N GLY A 134 7.57 26.41 -9.25
CA GLY A 134 8.10 25.13 -9.72
C GLY A 134 7.15 24.37 -10.64
N LEU A 135 6.20 25.07 -11.28
CA LEU A 135 5.32 24.51 -12.31
C LEU A 135 6.07 24.33 -13.65
N LEU A 136 7.09 25.17 -13.88
CA LEU A 136 8.09 25.06 -14.95
C LEU A 136 9.45 25.43 -14.40
N THR A 137 10.53 24.83 -14.91
CA THR A 137 11.88 25.33 -14.61
C THR A 137 12.23 26.52 -15.50
N MET A 138 13.17 27.37 -15.07
CA MET A 138 13.67 28.47 -15.93
C MET A 138 14.25 27.97 -17.25
N PRO A 139 15.05 26.88 -17.30
CA PRO A 139 15.47 26.25 -18.54
C PRO A 139 14.30 25.84 -19.45
N ASP A 140 13.27 25.16 -18.94
CA ASP A 140 12.13 24.70 -19.76
C ASP A 140 11.34 25.89 -20.34
N LEU A 141 11.13 26.92 -19.53
CA LEU A 141 10.44 28.13 -19.93
C LEU A 141 11.22 28.88 -21.03
N LEU A 142 12.55 28.97 -20.90
CA LEU A 142 13.43 29.53 -21.93
C LEU A 142 13.42 28.69 -23.20
N GLU A 143 13.59 27.37 -23.10
CA GLU A 143 13.62 26.48 -24.27
C GLU A 143 12.32 26.58 -25.08
N SER A 144 11.17 26.48 -24.40
CA SER A 144 9.83 26.60 -25.00
C SER A 144 9.67 27.95 -25.71
N SER A 145 10.04 29.03 -25.03
CA SER A 145 9.95 30.39 -25.56
C SER A 145 10.86 30.65 -26.77
N LEU A 146 12.09 30.12 -26.73
CA LEU A 146 13.08 30.30 -27.79
C LEU A 146 12.73 29.49 -29.04
N ARG A 147 12.18 28.29 -28.87
CA ARG A 147 11.67 27.47 -29.98
C ARG A 147 10.56 28.20 -30.74
N SER A 148 9.64 28.86 -30.03
CA SER A 148 8.58 29.68 -30.63
C SER A 148 9.12 30.92 -31.33
N ALA A 149 10.11 31.60 -30.75
CA ALA A 149 10.72 32.82 -31.31
C ALA A 149 11.47 32.58 -32.64
N GLN A 150 11.92 31.35 -32.91
CA GLN A 150 12.54 30.97 -34.19
C GLN A 150 11.53 30.88 -35.35
N LEU A 151 10.24 30.70 -35.05
CA LEU A 151 9.21 30.45 -36.06
C LEU A 151 8.59 31.76 -36.61
N HIS A 152 8.36 32.79 -35.78
CA HIS A 152 8.05 34.20 -36.15
C HIS A 152 8.09 35.08 -34.88
N ALA A 153 8.06 36.42 -35.00
CA ALA A 153 7.94 37.36 -33.86
C ALA A 153 6.54 37.33 -33.21
N VAL A 154 6.13 36.16 -32.73
CA VAL A 154 4.82 35.94 -32.09
C VAL A 154 4.97 36.27 -30.59
N PRO A 155 3.91 36.73 -29.88
CA PRO A 155 3.87 36.62 -28.43
C PRO A 155 4.30 35.22 -28.01
N GLY A 156 4.98 35.09 -26.86
CA GLY A 156 5.41 33.78 -26.37
C GLY A 156 4.24 32.79 -26.35
N PRO A 157 4.49 31.47 -26.39
CA PRO A 157 3.42 30.51 -26.14
C PRO A 157 2.72 30.92 -24.84
N THR A 158 1.38 30.99 -24.85
CA THR A 158 0.63 31.15 -23.60
C THR A 158 1.15 30.12 -22.60
N LEU A 159 1.20 30.42 -21.31
CA LEU A 159 1.69 29.47 -20.29
C LEU A 159 1.07 28.06 -20.48
N ALA A 160 -0.22 27.99 -20.81
CA ALA A 160 -0.91 26.75 -21.15
C ALA A 160 -0.26 25.98 -22.33
N ALA A 161 0.16 26.65 -23.40
CA ALA A 161 0.85 26.03 -24.53
C ALA A 161 2.28 25.56 -24.22
N SER A 162 2.94 26.16 -23.21
CA SER A 162 4.24 25.67 -22.70
C SER A 162 4.09 24.47 -21.77
N LEU A 163 2.96 24.39 -21.05
CA LEU A 163 2.66 23.34 -20.08
C LEU A 163 1.99 22.11 -20.68
N THR A 164 1.31 22.26 -21.82
CA THR A 164 0.48 21.22 -22.43
C THR A 164 1.15 20.61 -23.66
N THR A 165 0.95 19.31 -23.87
CA THR A 165 1.46 18.60 -25.05
C THR A 165 0.41 18.61 -26.19
N PRO A 166 0.79 18.93 -27.45
CA PRO A 166 -0.14 18.87 -28.59
C PRO A 166 -0.54 17.42 -28.93
N GLU A 167 -1.79 17.22 -29.35
CA GLU A 167 -2.47 15.91 -29.38
C GLU A 167 -2.03 14.91 -30.48
N THR A 168 -2.09 13.62 -30.09
CA THR A 168 -2.73 12.55 -30.88
C THR A 168 -3.49 11.56 -29.94
N GLY A 169 -4.76 11.83 -29.61
CA GLY A 169 -5.69 10.84 -29.01
C GLY A 169 -6.38 11.24 -27.69
N GLY A 170 -7.54 10.63 -27.40
CA GLY A 170 -8.30 10.81 -26.14
C GLY A 170 -7.82 9.88 -25.01
N PRO A 171 -8.24 10.11 -23.75
CA PRO A 171 -7.88 9.24 -22.64
C PRO A 171 -8.60 7.88 -22.76
N ALA A 172 -8.06 6.86 -22.10
CA ALA A 172 -8.70 5.55 -22.02
C ALA A 172 -10.10 5.66 -21.39
N ARG A 173 -11.03 4.81 -21.85
CA ARG A 173 -12.44 4.84 -21.43
C ARG A 173 -12.67 3.90 -20.24
N MET A 174 -13.85 4.05 -19.64
CA MET A 174 -14.38 3.12 -18.66
C MET A 174 -15.62 2.41 -19.24
N ARG A 175 -15.89 1.17 -18.81
CA ARG A 175 -17.05 0.37 -19.23
C ARG A 175 -17.82 -0.16 -18.05
N THR A 176 -19.09 -0.48 -18.28
CA THR A 176 -19.92 -1.21 -17.32
C THR A 176 -19.44 -2.65 -17.16
N PRO A 177 -19.49 -3.23 -15.94
CA PRO A 177 -18.94 -4.56 -15.65
C PRO A 177 -19.57 -5.73 -16.44
N ASP A 178 -20.81 -5.57 -16.92
CA ASP A 178 -21.62 -6.62 -17.55
C ASP A 178 -21.02 -7.22 -18.84
N LEU A 179 -19.95 -6.62 -19.38
CA LEU A 179 -19.32 -6.99 -20.66
C LEU A 179 -17.95 -7.67 -20.52
N LEU A 180 -17.42 -7.85 -19.31
CA LEU A 180 -16.14 -8.50 -19.05
C LEU A 180 -16.37 -9.91 -18.44
N PRO A 181 -15.64 -10.95 -18.89
CA PRO A 181 -15.84 -12.29 -18.34
C PRO A 181 -15.35 -12.35 -16.87
N PRO A 182 -16.09 -13.02 -15.97
CA PRO A 182 -15.64 -13.30 -14.59
C PRO A 182 -14.28 -14.04 -14.57
N PRO A 183 -13.48 -13.90 -13.49
CA PRO A 183 -13.96 -13.85 -12.11
C PRO A 183 -13.43 -12.64 -11.33
N TRP A 184 -14.24 -11.59 -11.18
CA TRP A 184 -14.03 -10.63 -10.10
C TRP A 184 -15.29 -10.59 -9.25
N PRO A 185 -15.33 -11.34 -8.15
CA PRO A 185 -16.35 -11.09 -7.16
C PRO A 185 -15.91 -9.83 -6.39
N LEU A 186 -16.53 -8.68 -6.65
CA LEU A 186 -16.64 -7.70 -5.56
C LEU A 186 -17.55 -8.33 -4.50
N PHE A 187 -16.99 -9.18 -3.65
CA PHE A 187 -17.64 -9.52 -2.40
C PHE A 187 -17.56 -8.28 -1.53
N THR A 188 -18.63 -7.48 -1.56
CA THR A 188 -18.89 -6.65 -0.40
C THR A 188 -19.25 -7.62 0.71
N HIS A 189 -18.41 -7.76 1.73
CA HIS A 189 -18.93 -8.21 3.01
C HIS A 189 -19.66 -6.98 3.56
N PRO A 190 -21.01 -6.98 3.63
CA PRO A 190 -21.74 -5.84 4.16
C PRO A 190 -21.57 -5.85 5.69
N SER A 191 -20.40 -5.45 6.17
CA SER A 191 -20.20 -5.02 7.55
C SER A 191 -20.87 -3.66 7.75
N ALA A 192 -22.20 -3.71 7.94
CA ALA A 192 -23.10 -2.69 8.47
C ALA A 192 -22.83 -1.18 8.17
N GLY A 193 -23.25 -0.71 6.98
CA GLY A 193 -23.76 0.67 6.86
C GLY A 193 -23.85 1.27 5.46
N VAL A 194 -22.89 1.00 4.57
CA VAL A 194 -22.80 1.64 3.25
C VAL A 194 -22.74 0.60 2.14
N PRO A 195 -23.71 0.54 1.21
CA PRO A 195 -23.61 -0.36 0.06
C PRO A 195 -22.43 0.07 -0.83
N ALA A 196 -21.67 -0.89 -1.34
CA ALA A 196 -20.63 -0.64 -2.34
C ALA A 196 -20.98 -1.37 -3.64
N GLN A 197 -20.87 -0.69 -4.76
CA GLN A 197 -21.23 -1.21 -6.08
C GLN A 197 -20.10 -0.90 -7.06
N LEU A 198 -19.56 -1.90 -7.74
CA LEU A 198 -18.70 -1.66 -8.90
C LEU A 198 -19.51 -0.94 -9.97
N ALA A 199 -19.15 0.32 -10.23
CA ALA A 199 -19.84 1.16 -11.20
C ALA A 199 -19.22 1.00 -12.59
N LEU A 200 -17.89 1.08 -12.68
CA LEU A 200 -17.16 1.07 -13.94
C LEU A 200 -15.80 0.38 -13.81
N VAL A 201 -15.29 -0.13 -14.92
CA VAL A 201 -13.95 -0.75 -15.08
C VAL A 201 -13.22 -0.11 -16.25
N GLY A 202 -11.92 0.17 -16.11
CA GLY A 202 -11.09 0.73 -17.18
C GLY A 202 -10.85 -0.22 -18.35
N GLU A 203 -10.71 0.34 -19.55
CA GLU A 203 -10.18 -0.36 -20.72
C GLU A 203 -8.64 -0.43 -20.67
N ASP A 204 -8.01 -1.18 -21.59
CA ASP A 204 -6.55 -1.15 -21.73
C ASP A 204 -6.05 0.27 -22.07
N GLY A 205 -4.87 0.63 -21.57
CA GLY A 205 -4.21 1.90 -21.89
C GLY A 205 -4.48 3.05 -20.91
N TRP A 206 -5.06 2.77 -19.73
CA TRP A 206 -5.03 3.72 -18.63
C TRP A 206 -3.60 3.94 -18.12
N GLU A 207 -3.24 5.21 -17.95
CA GLU A 207 -2.02 5.59 -17.26
C GLU A 207 -2.16 5.39 -15.75
N ARG A 208 -1.02 5.38 -15.05
CA ARG A 208 -1.01 5.40 -13.58
C ARG A 208 -1.77 6.62 -13.08
N SER A 209 -2.78 6.36 -12.26
CA SER A 209 -3.62 7.38 -11.63
C SER A 209 -3.30 7.48 -10.14
N SER A 210 -3.57 8.64 -9.55
CA SER A 210 -3.16 8.95 -8.17
C SER A 210 -4.18 9.71 -7.35
N GLY A 211 -5.33 10.07 -7.93
CA GLY A 211 -6.38 10.80 -7.22
C GLY A 211 -7.72 10.85 -7.94
N ILE A 212 -8.75 11.23 -7.19
CA ILE A 212 -10.14 11.38 -7.63
C ILE A 212 -10.80 12.59 -6.99
N ALA A 213 -11.57 13.35 -7.77
CA ALA A 213 -12.40 14.45 -7.28
C ALA A 213 -13.78 14.44 -7.93
N ALA A 214 -14.79 14.98 -7.24
CA ALA A 214 -16.12 15.17 -7.82
C ALA A 214 -16.19 16.56 -8.47
N LEU A 215 -16.43 16.61 -9.78
CA LEU A 215 -16.71 17.86 -10.49
C LEU A 215 -18.16 18.28 -10.28
N ASP A 216 -19.08 17.31 -10.35
CA ASP A 216 -20.49 17.45 -9.99
C ASP A 216 -21.08 16.08 -9.64
N GLU A 217 -22.41 15.94 -9.66
CA GLU A 217 -23.09 14.68 -9.34
C GLU A 217 -22.78 13.52 -10.29
N ASN A 218 -22.50 13.81 -11.56
CA ASN A 218 -22.38 12.79 -12.59
C ASN A 218 -20.98 12.74 -13.20
N ARG A 219 -20.15 13.76 -12.96
CA ARG A 219 -18.80 13.88 -13.51
C ARG A 219 -17.76 13.86 -12.41
N LEU A 220 -16.74 13.02 -12.60
CA LEU A 220 -15.57 12.91 -11.73
C LEU A 220 -14.33 13.39 -12.49
N LEU A 221 -13.31 13.78 -11.74
CA LEU A 221 -11.96 14.02 -12.24
C LEU A 221 -11.06 12.90 -11.73
N ILE A 222 -10.26 12.33 -12.62
CA ILE A 222 -9.21 11.36 -12.29
C ILE A 222 -7.88 12.03 -12.58
N THR A 223 -7.00 12.05 -11.59
CA THR A 223 -5.64 12.57 -11.73
C THR A 223 -4.73 11.47 -12.29
N THR A 224 -4.13 11.70 -13.44
CA THR A 224 -3.12 10.81 -14.06
C THR A 224 -1.79 11.55 -14.22
N ALA A 225 -0.73 10.79 -14.47
CA ALA A 225 0.59 11.37 -14.71
C ALA A 225 0.63 12.35 -15.90
N ALA A 226 -0.22 12.19 -16.92
CA ALA A 226 -0.33 13.13 -18.03
C ALA A 226 -1.34 14.28 -17.85
N GLY A 227 -2.16 14.27 -16.78
CA GLY A 227 -3.08 15.37 -16.47
C GLY A 227 -4.41 14.95 -15.85
N LEU A 228 -5.44 15.79 -16.03
CA LEU A 228 -6.76 15.58 -15.46
C LEU A 228 -7.73 15.03 -16.50
N VAL A 229 -8.29 13.86 -16.21
CA VAL A 229 -9.31 13.20 -17.03
C VAL A 229 -10.68 13.42 -16.41
N GLN A 230 -11.61 13.97 -17.17
CA GLN A 230 -13.01 14.03 -16.81
C GLN A 230 -13.69 12.70 -17.18
N LEU A 231 -14.37 12.09 -16.22
CA LEU A 231 -15.12 10.83 -16.35
C LEU A 231 -16.62 11.08 -16.15
N ASP A 232 -17.43 10.75 -17.15
CA ASP A 232 -18.88 10.62 -17.01
C ASP A 232 -19.20 9.26 -16.36
N THR A 233 -19.78 9.31 -15.15
CA THR A 233 -20.06 8.11 -14.35
C THR A 233 -21.25 7.29 -14.87
N ALA A 234 -22.13 7.87 -15.68
CA ALA A 234 -23.29 7.19 -16.25
C ALA A 234 -22.94 6.40 -17.50
N HIS A 235 -22.03 6.93 -18.33
CA HIS A 235 -21.70 6.35 -19.64
C HIS A 235 -20.29 5.75 -19.71
N GLY A 236 -19.42 6.07 -18.74
CA GLY A 236 -18.00 5.68 -18.76
C GLY A 236 -17.15 6.42 -19.78
N THR A 237 -17.70 7.47 -20.41
CA THR A 237 -16.97 8.29 -21.39
C THR A 237 -15.97 9.20 -20.69
N THR A 238 -14.78 9.31 -21.26
CA THR A 238 -13.69 10.12 -20.73
C THR A 238 -13.23 11.19 -21.71
N SER A 239 -12.79 12.34 -21.19
CA SER A 239 -12.21 13.44 -21.96
C SER A 239 -11.16 14.16 -21.12
N TRP A 240 -10.11 14.69 -21.75
CA TRP A 240 -9.15 15.53 -21.03
C TRP A 240 -9.83 16.82 -20.57
N LEU A 241 -9.74 17.12 -19.28
CA LEU A 241 -9.96 18.48 -18.79
C LEU A 241 -8.72 19.31 -19.14
N ILE A 242 -7.54 18.76 -18.84
CA ILE A 242 -6.25 19.31 -19.26
C ILE A 242 -5.16 18.25 -19.29
N ARG A 243 -4.26 18.33 -20.29
CA ARG A 243 -3.04 17.52 -20.37
C ARG A 243 -1.87 18.28 -19.75
N LEU A 244 -1.76 18.20 -18.43
CA LEU A 244 -0.70 18.81 -17.64
C LEU A 244 0.16 17.69 -17.05
N PRO A 245 1.30 17.32 -17.66
CA PRO A 245 2.17 16.28 -17.13
C PRO A 245 2.67 16.61 -15.73
N GLY A 246 2.88 15.59 -14.90
CA GLY A 246 3.38 15.76 -13.53
C GLY A 246 2.30 15.99 -12.47
N CYS A 247 1.01 15.84 -12.84
CA CYS A 247 -0.10 15.91 -11.90
C CYS A 247 -0.11 14.70 -10.95
N VAL A 248 -0.32 14.95 -9.66
CA VAL A 248 -0.38 13.93 -8.60
C VAL A 248 -1.50 14.22 -7.60
N ASN A 249 -1.99 13.16 -6.94
CA ASN A 249 -2.99 13.19 -5.87
C ASN A 249 -4.35 13.79 -6.27
N ASP A 250 -5.25 13.93 -5.28
CA ASP A 250 -6.59 14.44 -5.50
C ASP A 250 -6.58 15.91 -5.95
N ALA A 251 -7.31 16.21 -7.02
CA ALA A 251 -7.62 17.58 -7.40
C ALA A 251 -8.69 18.17 -6.46
N LEU A 252 -8.73 19.49 -6.33
CA LEU A 252 -9.72 20.19 -5.52
C LEU A 252 -10.57 21.11 -6.40
N VAL A 253 -11.86 20.82 -6.50
CA VAL A 253 -12.83 21.64 -7.26
C VAL A 253 -13.30 22.79 -6.38
N GLN A 254 -13.07 24.02 -6.83
CA GLN A 254 -13.44 25.25 -6.12
C GLN A 254 -14.90 25.65 -6.39
N PRO A 255 -15.55 26.44 -5.51
CA PRO A 255 -16.93 26.89 -5.69
C PRO A 255 -17.19 27.71 -6.97
N ASP A 256 -16.16 28.37 -7.52
CA ASP A 256 -16.23 29.11 -8.78
C ASP A 256 -16.13 28.23 -10.03
N GLY A 257 -15.95 26.92 -9.85
CA GLY A 257 -15.81 25.93 -10.92
C GLY A 257 -14.39 25.71 -11.40
N SER A 258 -13.41 26.47 -10.89
CA SER A 258 -12.00 26.21 -11.17
C SER A 258 -11.50 24.98 -10.41
N VAL A 259 -10.41 24.37 -10.89
CA VAL A 259 -9.85 23.14 -10.33
C VAL A 259 -8.41 23.37 -9.92
N LEU A 260 -8.10 23.16 -8.65
CA LEU A 260 -6.73 23.14 -8.15
C LEU A 260 -6.14 21.75 -8.28
N VAL A 261 -4.91 21.66 -8.73
CA VAL A 261 -4.17 20.41 -8.92
C VAL A 261 -2.73 20.56 -8.48
N VAL A 262 -2.21 19.54 -7.81
CA VAL A 262 -0.78 19.45 -7.51
C VAL A 262 -0.06 18.99 -8.77
N CYS A 263 0.91 19.77 -9.21
CA CYS A 263 1.74 19.46 -10.36
C CYS A 263 3.20 19.69 -9.97
N HIS A 264 4.00 18.62 -9.94
CA HIS A 264 5.35 18.64 -9.38
C HIS A 264 5.37 19.20 -7.94
N HIS A 265 5.96 20.39 -7.76
CA HIS A 265 6.12 21.09 -6.48
C HIS A 265 5.19 22.30 -6.34
N ALA A 266 4.26 22.45 -7.29
CA ALA A 266 3.39 23.59 -7.44
C ALA A 266 1.91 23.20 -7.33
N ILE A 267 1.07 24.19 -7.06
CA ILE A 267 -0.38 24.09 -7.16
C ILE A 267 -0.80 24.96 -8.33
N GLY A 268 -1.34 24.30 -9.35
CA GLY A 268 -1.92 24.94 -10.53
C GLY A 268 -3.42 25.07 -10.38
N ARG A 269 -3.98 26.23 -10.73
CA ARG A 269 -5.41 26.44 -10.92
C ARG A 269 -5.75 26.32 -12.39
N VAL A 270 -6.64 25.41 -12.71
CA VAL A 270 -7.17 25.15 -14.05
C VAL A 270 -8.56 25.79 -14.17
N SER A 271 -8.73 26.71 -15.12
CA SER A 271 -10.01 27.34 -15.45
C SER A 271 -10.07 27.65 -16.94
N ASP A 272 -11.17 27.29 -17.60
CA ASP A 272 -11.40 27.55 -19.03
C ASP A 272 -10.24 27.11 -19.95
N GLY A 273 -9.57 26.00 -19.60
CA GLY A 273 -8.43 25.46 -20.35
C GLY A 273 -7.10 26.20 -20.12
N ALA A 274 -7.08 27.21 -19.27
CA ALA A 274 -5.86 27.89 -18.83
C ALA A 274 -5.36 27.30 -17.50
N VAL A 275 -4.05 27.39 -17.27
CA VAL A 275 -3.39 27.04 -15.99
C VAL A 275 -2.66 28.25 -15.49
N VAL A 276 -2.83 28.56 -14.20
CA VAL A 276 -2.04 29.56 -13.48
C VAL A 276 -1.50 28.96 -12.20
N ALA A 277 -0.26 29.25 -11.83
CA ALA A 277 0.26 28.86 -10.53
C ALA A 277 -0.39 29.71 -9.42
N VAL A 278 -0.73 29.10 -8.29
CA VAL A 278 -1.27 29.81 -7.12
C VAL A 278 -0.40 29.66 -5.87
N ALA A 279 0.35 28.57 -5.78
CA ALA A 279 1.31 28.31 -4.71
C ALA A 279 2.37 27.31 -5.18
N GLY A 280 3.48 27.20 -4.44
CA GLY A 280 4.52 26.22 -4.73
C GLY A 280 5.61 26.20 -3.68
N GLY A 281 6.72 25.51 -3.98
CA GLY A 281 7.79 25.28 -3.02
C GLY A 281 7.48 24.15 -2.02
N PHE A 282 6.57 23.25 -2.38
CA PHE A 282 6.28 22.05 -1.58
C PHE A 282 7.19 20.91 -2.01
N THR A 283 7.81 20.21 -1.06
CA THR A 283 8.58 18.99 -1.35
C THR A 283 7.83 17.73 -0.92
N GLY A 284 8.18 16.60 -1.54
CA GLY A 284 7.56 15.31 -1.23
C GLY A 284 6.09 15.21 -1.64
N ASP A 285 5.33 14.40 -0.90
CA ASP A 285 3.90 14.14 -1.18
C ASP A 285 3.02 15.25 -0.58
N VAL A 286 2.04 15.73 -1.36
CA VAL A 286 1.23 16.92 -1.05
C VAL A 286 -0.25 16.65 -1.25
N HIS A 287 -1.09 17.04 -0.28
CA HIS A 287 -2.54 16.87 -0.36
C HIS A 287 -3.28 18.21 -0.25
N LEU A 288 -4.23 18.43 -1.16
CA LEU A 288 -5.13 19.58 -1.13
C LEU A 288 -6.31 19.33 -0.19
N ILE A 289 -6.66 20.35 0.60
CA ILE A 289 -7.72 20.27 1.59
C ILE A 289 -8.68 21.44 1.38
N ALA A 290 -9.96 21.12 1.19
CA ALA A 290 -11.04 22.09 1.16
C ALA A 290 -11.27 22.68 2.55
N GLY A 291 -11.10 23.99 2.70
CA GLY A 291 -11.40 24.76 3.90
C GLY A 291 -12.78 25.42 3.87
N PRO A 292 -13.10 26.25 4.88
CA PRO A 292 -14.36 26.99 4.93
C PRO A 292 -14.43 28.07 3.85
N ASP A 293 -15.62 28.33 3.33
CA ASP A 293 -15.90 29.43 2.38
C ASP A 293 -15.01 29.43 1.12
N GLY A 294 -14.49 28.26 0.71
CA GLY A 294 -13.63 28.11 -0.46
C GLY A 294 -12.13 28.31 -0.20
N ASP A 295 -11.72 28.51 1.07
CA ASP A 295 -10.31 28.51 1.45
C ASP A 295 -9.63 27.20 1.04
N THR A 296 -8.39 27.30 0.56
CA THR A 296 -7.59 26.11 0.24
C THR A 296 -6.44 25.95 1.22
N TRP A 297 -6.27 24.73 1.68
CA TRP A 297 -5.18 24.30 2.54
C TRP A 297 -4.38 23.20 1.88
N VAL A 298 -3.11 23.13 2.25
CA VAL A 298 -2.14 22.20 1.71
C VAL A 298 -1.48 21.48 2.87
N LEU A 299 -1.53 20.16 2.86
CA LEU A 299 -0.73 19.33 3.75
C LEU A 299 0.54 18.90 3.00
N SER A 300 1.71 19.17 3.59
CA SER A 300 3.02 18.84 3.05
C SER A 300 3.92 18.24 4.14
N GLY A 301 5.05 17.62 3.77
CA GLY A 301 5.94 16.93 4.71
C GLY A 301 5.37 15.60 5.21
N ILE A 302 4.51 14.97 4.40
CA ILE A 302 3.84 13.68 4.65
C ILE A 302 4.84 12.55 4.43
N GLY A 303 4.78 11.47 5.21
CA GLY A 303 5.66 10.30 5.01
C GLY A 303 7.09 10.43 5.57
N HIS A 304 7.48 11.58 6.12
CA HIS A 304 8.81 11.82 6.67
C HIS A 304 8.79 11.87 8.20
N MET A 305 9.47 10.93 8.87
CA MET A 305 9.62 10.92 10.33
C MET A 305 11.07 11.20 10.75
N TYR A 306 11.57 12.42 10.48
CA TYR A 306 12.89 12.93 10.93
C TYR A 306 14.12 12.67 10.04
N GLY A 307 14.96 13.70 9.98
CA GLY A 307 16.26 13.78 9.30
C GLY A 307 16.66 15.25 9.09
N PRO A 308 17.96 15.62 9.08
CA PRO A 308 18.40 17.02 8.97
C PRO A 308 18.08 17.69 7.62
N GLN A 309 17.47 16.95 6.68
CA GLN A 309 17.07 17.41 5.35
C GLN A 309 15.59 17.16 5.03
N ALA A 310 14.79 16.60 5.95
CA ALA A 310 13.36 16.36 5.73
C ALA A 310 12.55 17.63 6.01
N GLU A 311 11.63 17.98 5.10
CA GLU A 311 10.70 19.10 5.32
C GLU A 311 9.77 18.77 6.50
N SER A 312 9.55 19.74 7.40
CA SER A 312 8.61 19.56 8.52
C SER A 312 7.20 19.31 8.00
N LEU A 313 6.46 18.42 8.66
CA LEU A 313 5.02 18.29 8.45
C LEU A 313 4.37 19.66 8.66
N ALA A 314 3.53 20.10 7.72
CA ALA A 314 2.92 21.42 7.81
C ALA A 314 1.54 21.48 7.15
N LEU A 315 0.70 22.34 7.71
CA LEU A 315 -0.53 22.82 7.09
C LEU A 315 -0.29 24.24 6.56
N THR A 316 -0.42 24.44 5.26
CA THR A 316 -0.23 25.75 4.62
C THR A 316 -1.55 26.23 4.05
N ARG A 317 -2.03 27.39 4.51
CA ARG A 317 -3.14 28.08 3.86
C ARG A 317 -2.61 28.82 2.64
N ILE A 318 -3.24 28.62 1.49
CA ILE A 318 -2.91 29.34 0.26
C ILE A 318 -4.03 30.30 -0.11
N GLY A 319 -3.67 31.48 -0.61
CA GLY A 319 -4.59 32.48 -1.17
C GLY A 319 -4.79 32.31 -2.67
N ASP A 320 -5.44 33.29 -3.29
CA ASP A 320 -5.79 33.26 -4.72
C ASP A 320 -4.62 33.56 -5.65
N GLN A 321 -3.48 33.96 -5.08
CA GLN A 321 -2.36 34.58 -5.78
C GLN A 321 -1.01 34.15 -5.16
N VAL A 322 0.00 33.88 -5.98
CA VAL A 322 1.34 33.41 -5.55
C VAL A 322 1.94 34.32 -4.47
N GLY A 323 2.54 33.75 -3.42
CA GLY A 323 3.09 34.51 -2.30
C GLY A 323 2.09 34.79 -1.18
N GLN A 324 0.79 34.48 -1.35
CA GLN A 324 -0.19 34.49 -0.25
C GLN A 324 -0.24 33.12 0.45
N GLN A 325 0.89 32.62 0.94
CA GLN A 325 0.97 31.35 1.65
C GLN A 325 1.32 31.54 3.12
N HIS A 326 0.55 30.92 4.01
CA HIS A 326 0.73 30.99 5.46
C HIS A 326 0.92 29.58 6.00
N ARG A 327 2.17 29.24 6.35
CA ARG A 327 2.58 27.91 6.82
C ARG A 327 2.41 27.78 8.34
N TYR A 328 1.89 26.64 8.77
CA TYR A 328 1.82 26.21 10.17
C TYR A 328 2.55 24.88 10.30
N ASP A 329 3.73 24.89 10.92
CA ASP A 329 4.48 23.66 11.19
C ASP A 329 3.77 22.83 12.25
N ILE A 330 3.57 21.56 11.94
CA ILE A 330 2.88 20.58 12.77
C ILE A 330 3.90 19.61 13.35
N ASP A 331 3.91 19.50 14.67
CA ASP A 331 4.70 18.50 15.38
C ASP A 331 3.80 17.34 15.77
N PHE A 332 3.85 16.26 14.97
CA PHE A 332 3.10 15.03 15.23
C PHE A 332 4.03 13.83 14.99
N PRO A 333 4.43 13.08 16.05
CA PRO A 333 5.32 11.93 15.91
C PRO A 333 4.58 10.69 15.39
N ALA A 334 3.95 10.80 14.21
CA ALA A 334 3.28 9.71 13.53
C ALA A 334 3.43 9.87 12.00
N ASN A 335 3.38 8.75 11.28
CA ASN A 335 3.44 8.75 9.82
C ASN A 335 2.10 9.23 9.24
N VAL A 336 1.96 10.55 9.08
CA VAL A 336 0.76 11.18 8.54
C VAL A 336 0.58 10.80 7.08
N HIS A 337 -0.66 10.53 6.68
CA HIS A 337 -1.04 10.17 5.31
C HIS A 337 -1.89 11.25 4.64
N THR A 338 -2.81 11.86 5.38
CA THR A 338 -3.77 12.84 4.84
C THR A 338 -4.41 13.65 5.97
N ALA A 339 -5.07 14.75 5.65
CA ALA A 339 -5.85 15.54 6.61
C ALA A 339 -7.14 16.10 6.00
N GLY A 340 -8.10 16.43 6.86
CA GLY A 340 -9.39 16.99 6.47
C GLY A 340 -9.80 18.12 7.40
N TRP A 341 -10.36 19.18 6.83
CA TRP A 341 -10.90 20.30 7.61
C TRP A 341 -12.21 19.92 8.31
N LEU A 342 -12.33 20.21 9.61
CA LEU A 342 -13.54 19.93 10.40
C LEU A 342 -14.40 21.18 10.61
N THR A 343 -13.86 22.18 11.28
CA THR A 343 -14.54 23.44 11.62
C THR A 343 -13.52 24.49 12.10
N GLY A 344 -13.77 25.78 11.87
CA GLY A 344 -12.83 26.84 12.27
C GLY A 344 -11.43 26.59 11.70
N ARG A 345 -10.41 26.51 12.57
CA ARG A 345 -9.04 26.08 12.21
C ARG A 345 -8.69 24.71 12.79
N LYS A 346 -9.68 23.81 12.85
CA LYS A 346 -9.51 22.43 13.29
C LYS A 346 -9.42 21.46 12.13
N PHE A 347 -8.42 20.60 12.18
CA PHE A 347 -8.13 19.60 11.16
C PHE A 347 -8.05 18.22 11.79
N PHE A 348 -8.71 17.25 11.17
CA PHE A 348 -8.45 15.85 11.44
C PHE A 348 -7.23 15.42 10.64
N ILE A 349 -6.26 14.80 11.29
CA ILE A 349 -5.05 14.27 10.67
C ILE A 349 -5.08 12.75 10.81
N ALA A 350 -5.04 12.05 9.68
CA ALA A 350 -4.97 10.60 9.63
C ALA A 350 -3.51 10.16 9.46
N ALA A 351 -3.04 9.31 10.36
CA ALA A 351 -1.70 8.74 10.35
C ALA A 351 -1.75 7.23 10.58
N ALA A 352 -0.66 6.53 10.28
CA ALA A 352 -0.48 5.15 10.69
C ALA A 352 -0.48 5.06 12.23
N GLY A 353 -1.24 4.12 12.79
CA GLY A 353 -1.33 3.88 14.24
C GLY A 353 -2.21 4.88 15.01
N HIS A 354 -2.01 6.19 14.81
CA HIS A 354 -2.78 7.22 15.53
C HIS A 354 -3.25 8.35 14.62
N CYS A 355 -4.52 8.73 14.75
CA CYS A 355 -5.09 9.95 14.20
C CYS A 355 -5.14 11.03 15.29
N ALA A 356 -5.33 12.29 14.90
CA ALA A 356 -5.51 13.38 15.86
C ALA A 356 -6.40 14.50 15.31
N VAL A 357 -6.91 15.34 16.21
CA VAL A 357 -7.51 16.63 15.83
C VAL A 357 -6.56 17.74 16.27
N ILE A 358 -6.06 18.50 15.30
CA ILE A 358 -5.27 19.70 15.56
C ILE A 358 -6.17 20.92 15.54
N ASP A 359 -6.00 21.80 16.52
CA ASP A 359 -6.63 23.12 16.60
C ASP A 359 -5.53 24.19 16.50
N LEU A 360 -5.37 24.77 15.31
CA LEU A 360 -4.27 25.73 15.05
C LEU A 360 -4.36 27.01 15.88
N ASP A 361 -5.54 27.32 16.45
CA ASP A 361 -5.70 28.46 17.35
C ASP A 361 -5.21 28.16 18.78
N ARG A 362 -4.93 26.89 19.09
CA ARG A 362 -4.46 26.44 20.41
C ARG A 362 -2.99 26.04 20.41
N ARG A 363 -2.62 25.06 19.58
CA ARG A 363 -1.26 24.50 19.48
C ARG A 363 -1.10 23.76 18.17
N THR A 364 0.14 23.71 17.69
CA THR A 364 0.52 22.94 16.49
C THR A 364 1.23 21.63 16.81
N THR A 365 1.42 21.31 18.09
CA THR A 365 1.97 20.02 18.56
C THR A 365 0.86 19.08 18.98
N VAL A 366 0.91 17.84 18.51
CA VAL A 366 0.04 16.73 18.90
C VAL A 366 0.72 15.94 20.03
N ILE A 367 0.05 15.87 21.17
CA ILE A 367 0.51 15.04 22.29
C ILE A 367 -0.33 13.76 22.40
N GLU A 368 0.15 12.77 23.15
CA GLU A 368 -0.51 11.47 23.34
C GLU A 368 -2.00 11.58 23.73
N GLU A 369 -2.35 12.60 24.52
CA GLU A 369 -3.73 12.87 24.93
C GLU A 369 -4.65 13.29 23.78
N ASP A 370 -4.11 13.77 22.66
CA ASP A 370 -4.86 14.12 21.44
C ASP A 370 -5.08 12.90 20.53
N TRP A 371 -4.41 11.77 20.81
CA TRP A 371 -4.43 10.60 19.95
C TRP A 371 -5.81 9.95 19.94
N ILE A 372 -6.22 9.61 18.73
CA ILE A 372 -7.38 8.80 18.38
C ILE A 372 -6.80 7.54 17.75
N GLU A 373 -7.18 6.37 18.24
CA GLU A 373 -6.72 5.11 17.65
C GLU A 373 -7.01 5.09 16.15
N SER A 374 -6.00 4.82 15.33
CA SER A 374 -6.16 4.75 13.88
C SER A 374 -6.53 3.32 13.50
N PRO A 375 -7.62 3.11 12.77
CA PRO A 375 -7.92 1.81 12.17
C PRO A 375 -7.07 1.55 10.91
N HIS A 376 -6.10 2.42 10.60
CA HIS A 376 -5.31 2.40 9.37
C HIS A 376 -3.87 1.96 9.64
N ALA A 377 -3.45 0.86 9.00
CA ALA A 377 -2.04 0.46 8.94
C ALA A 377 -1.29 1.13 7.77
N TYR A 378 -1.99 1.49 6.69
CA TYR A 378 -1.43 1.96 5.42
C TYR A 378 -1.95 3.36 5.03
N ARG A 379 -1.47 3.89 3.89
CA ARG A 379 -1.97 5.14 3.27
C ARG A 379 -3.51 5.13 3.25
N ALA A 380 -4.09 6.19 3.80
CA ALA A 380 -5.53 6.37 3.88
C ALA A 380 -5.97 7.54 3.00
N HIS A 381 -7.15 7.41 2.39
CA HIS A 381 -7.86 8.48 1.71
C HIS A 381 -9.04 8.89 2.57
N LEU A 382 -9.35 10.18 2.66
CA LEU A 382 -10.40 10.65 3.59
C LEU A 382 -11.42 11.56 2.92
N VAL A 383 -12.62 11.52 3.48
CA VAL A 383 -13.68 12.50 3.25
C VAL A 383 -14.23 12.95 4.60
N VAL A 384 -14.40 14.25 4.78
CA VAL A 384 -15.07 14.80 5.94
C VAL A 384 -16.58 14.82 5.70
N ALA A 385 -17.31 13.98 6.44
CA ALA A 385 -18.76 13.83 6.38
C ALA A 385 -19.48 14.67 7.46
N GLY A 386 -18.87 15.79 7.87
CA GLY A 386 -19.34 16.71 8.90
C GLY A 386 -18.33 16.90 10.05
N PRO A 387 -18.60 17.84 10.97
CA PRO A 387 -17.65 18.25 12.02
C PRO A 387 -17.36 17.15 13.06
N ARG A 388 -18.17 16.10 13.09
CA ARG A 388 -18.05 14.97 14.02
C ARG A 388 -17.89 13.64 13.29
N ARG A 389 -17.56 13.68 12.00
CA ARG A 389 -17.52 12.46 11.21
C ARG A 389 -16.53 12.57 10.07
N VAL A 390 -15.50 11.74 10.15
CA VAL A 390 -14.52 11.55 9.08
C VAL A 390 -14.67 10.12 8.58
N ILE A 391 -14.65 9.95 7.27
CA ILE A 391 -14.69 8.65 6.63
C ILE A 391 -13.37 8.45 5.91
N THR A 392 -12.76 7.30 6.13
CA THR A 392 -11.42 6.97 5.64
C THR A 392 -11.47 5.63 4.91
N ALA A 393 -10.83 5.55 3.76
CA ALA A 393 -10.57 4.32 3.01
C ALA A 393 -9.08 3.97 3.13
N SER A 394 -8.77 2.81 3.67
CA SER A 394 -7.39 2.29 3.76
C SER A 394 -7.36 0.80 3.48
N GLY A 395 -6.18 0.23 3.27
CA GLY A 395 -6.01 -1.24 3.29
C GLY A 395 -6.68 -1.86 4.52
N SER A 396 -7.37 -2.99 4.34
CA SER A 396 -8.06 -3.68 5.42
C SER A 396 -7.08 -4.35 6.38
N HIS A 397 -7.47 -4.50 7.65
CA HIS A 397 -6.66 -5.23 8.64
C HIS A 397 -6.47 -6.72 8.32
N THR A 398 -7.24 -7.25 7.35
CA THR A 398 -7.15 -8.66 6.92
C THR A 398 -6.13 -8.85 5.81
N GLY A 399 -5.56 -7.76 5.25
CA GLY A 399 -4.72 -7.78 4.05
C GLY A 399 -5.50 -8.05 2.75
N LEU A 400 -6.83 -8.24 2.85
CA LEU A 400 -7.72 -8.52 1.73
C LEU A 400 -8.65 -7.31 1.52
N GLY A 401 -8.27 -6.44 0.59
CA GLY A 401 -9.12 -5.32 0.20
C GLY A 401 -8.95 -4.06 1.05
N VAL A 402 -10.03 -3.29 1.13
CA VAL A 402 -10.06 -1.92 1.64
C VAL A 402 -11.17 -1.78 2.66
N ALA A 403 -10.83 -1.26 3.84
CA ALA A 403 -11.77 -0.93 4.89
C ALA A 403 -12.21 0.53 4.77
N LEU A 404 -13.53 0.76 4.70
CA LEU A 404 -14.13 2.07 4.92
C LEU A 404 -14.46 2.22 6.40
N THR A 405 -13.81 3.15 7.08
CA THR A 405 -14.04 3.40 8.51
C THR A 405 -14.57 4.80 8.74
N SER A 406 -15.56 4.93 9.61
CA SER A 406 -16.07 6.19 10.12
C SER A 406 -15.48 6.46 11.49
N THR A 407 -14.82 7.60 11.66
CA THR A 407 -14.30 8.07 12.94
C THR A 407 -15.12 9.27 13.41
N ASP A 408 -15.63 9.25 14.65
CA ASP A 408 -16.11 10.46 15.34
C ASP A 408 -14.96 11.02 16.18
N PRO A 409 -14.34 12.15 15.78
CA PRO A 409 -13.20 12.70 16.49
C PRO A 409 -13.52 13.22 17.89
N THR A 410 -14.80 13.48 18.19
CA THR A 410 -15.25 13.97 19.49
C THR A 410 -15.39 12.83 20.50
N THR A 411 -15.93 11.69 20.09
CA THR A 411 -16.02 10.48 20.95
C THR A 411 -14.80 9.59 20.85
N ARG A 412 -13.89 9.86 19.89
CA ARG A 412 -12.69 9.05 19.60
C ARG A 412 -13.02 7.61 19.28
N SER A 413 -14.14 7.38 18.60
CA SER A 413 -14.63 6.05 18.28
C SER A 413 -14.58 5.80 16.78
N ASN A 414 -14.13 4.61 16.40
CA ASN A 414 -14.12 4.12 15.03
C ASN A 414 -15.27 3.13 14.80
N ARG A 415 -15.81 3.14 13.58
CA ARG A 415 -16.83 2.21 13.13
C ARG A 415 -16.57 1.81 11.69
N LEU A 416 -16.36 0.52 11.44
CA LEU A 416 -16.31 -0.05 10.10
C LEU A 416 -17.66 0.17 9.40
N LEU A 417 -17.63 0.71 8.18
CA LEU A 417 -18.79 1.00 7.33
C LEU A 417 -18.97 -0.02 6.20
N ALA A 418 -17.86 -0.53 5.65
CA ALA A 418 -17.80 -1.56 4.63
C ALA A 418 -16.36 -2.07 4.45
N GLU A 419 -16.21 -3.30 3.95
CA GLU A 419 -14.97 -3.81 3.35
C GLU A 419 -15.18 -4.07 1.86
N ILE A 420 -14.22 -3.64 1.04
CA ILE A 420 -14.31 -3.64 -0.43
C ILE A 420 -13.08 -4.36 -0.99
N THR A 421 -13.31 -5.43 -1.75
CA THR A 421 -12.24 -6.17 -2.43
C THR A 421 -11.72 -5.41 -3.65
N VAL A 422 -10.68 -4.59 -3.44
CA VAL A 422 -9.82 -4.00 -4.49
C VAL A 422 -8.36 -4.11 -4.01
N ASN A 423 -7.38 -4.10 -4.92
CA ASN A 423 -5.99 -4.29 -4.51
C ASN A 423 -5.38 -3.04 -3.90
N ALA A 424 -5.66 -1.88 -4.50
CA ALA A 424 -5.20 -0.59 -4.00
C ALA A 424 -6.29 0.46 -4.14
N VAL A 425 -6.24 1.47 -3.25
CA VAL A 425 -7.05 2.69 -3.35
C VAL A 425 -6.16 3.83 -3.77
N HIS A 426 -6.59 4.52 -4.82
CA HIS A 426 -5.93 5.70 -5.35
C HIS A 426 -6.66 6.98 -4.97
N GLY A 427 -7.91 6.91 -4.53
CA GLY A 427 -8.62 8.07 -4.00
C GLY A 427 -10.03 7.75 -3.49
N LEU A 428 -10.57 8.67 -2.67
CA LEU A 428 -11.95 8.64 -2.17
C LEU A 428 -12.54 10.05 -2.23
N CYS A 429 -13.69 10.22 -2.88
CA CYS A 429 -14.38 11.52 -2.93
C CYS A 429 -15.88 11.39 -2.69
N THR A 430 -16.54 12.53 -2.49
CA THR A 430 -18.01 12.62 -2.45
C THR A 430 -18.54 13.70 -3.37
N THR A 431 -19.68 13.41 -4.01
CA THR A 431 -20.44 14.41 -4.76
C THR A 431 -21.20 15.35 -3.82
N PRO A 432 -21.64 16.54 -4.27
CA PRO A 432 -22.44 17.45 -3.46
C PRO A 432 -23.72 16.81 -2.88
N GLY A 433 -24.31 15.83 -3.57
CA GLY A 433 -25.47 15.04 -3.16
C GLY A 433 -25.15 13.95 -2.14
N GLY A 434 -23.89 13.83 -1.72
CA GLY A 434 -23.44 12.92 -0.66
C GLY A 434 -23.27 11.46 -1.10
N SER A 435 -23.18 11.20 -2.40
CA SER A 435 -22.74 9.90 -2.93
C SER A 435 -21.22 9.83 -2.89
N GLY A 436 -20.67 8.72 -2.41
CA GLY A 436 -19.24 8.49 -2.40
C GLY A 436 -18.77 7.73 -3.63
N TYR A 437 -17.53 7.97 -4.03
CA TYR A 437 -16.84 7.22 -5.07
C TYR A 437 -15.43 6.89 -4.61
N LEU A 438 -15.05 5.63 -4.79
CA LEU A 438 -13.73 5.11 -4.53
C LEU A 438 -13.09 4.74 -5.87
N TRP A 439 -11.89 5.26 -6.09
CA TRP A 439 -11.05 4.93 -7.24
C TRP A 439 -9.94 4.00 -6.78
N GLY A 440 -9.81 2.85 -7.45
CA GLY A 440 -8.83 1.82 -7.09
C GLY A 440 -8.45 0.97 -8.28
N ASP A 441 -7.76 -0.14 -8.02
CA ASP A 441 -7.41 -1.09 -9.08
C ASP A 441 -7.60 -2.57 -8.69
N VAL A 442 -7.66 -3.43 -9.71
CA VAL A 442 -7.75 -4.89 -9.59
C VAL A 442 -6.76 -5.58 -10.56
N HIS A 443 -6.25 -6.76 -10.18
CA HIS A 443 -5.33 -7.55 -10.99
C HIS A 443 -6.14 -8.65 -11.68
N ALA A 444 -6.13 -8.66 -13.01
CA ALA A 444 -6.74 -9.73 -13.78
C ALA A 444 -5.83 -10.96 -13.75
N GLY A 445 -6.13 -11.95 -12.90
CA GLY A 445 -5.37 -13.19 -12.76
C GLY A 445 -5.33 -14.13 -13.98
N ARG A 446 -5.63 -13.66 -15.19
CA ARG A 446 -5.47 -14.42 -16.44
C ARG A 446 -5.01 -13.47 -17.55
N HIS A 447 -3.89 -13.84 -18.19
CA HIS A 447 -3.29 -13.25 -19.40
C HIS A 447 -2.01 -12.42 -19.26
N GLY A 448 -1.15 -12.62 -18.26
CA GLY A 448 0.27 -12.20 -18.37
C GLY A 448 0.53 -10.72 -18.65
N SER A 449 -0.47 -9.85 -18.59
CA SER A 449 -0.30 -8.40 -18.50
C SER A 449 -0.15 -8.07 -17.02
N HIS A 450 1.00 -7.51 -16.66
CA HIS A 450 1.32 -7.11 -15.30
C HIS A 450 0.61 -5.82 -14.86
N ASP A 451 -0.22 -5.23 -15.72
CA ASP A 451 -0.83 -3.92 -15.46
C ASP A 451 -2.16 -4.03 -14.71
N PRO A 452 -2.31 -3.30 -13.58
CA PRO A 452 -3.55 -3.27 -12.80
C PRO A 452 -4.66 -2.51 -13.53
N TRP A 453 -5.89 -3.02 -13.45
CA TRP A 453 -7.06 -2.45 -14.12
C TRP A 453 -7.77 -1.47 -13.19
N PRO A 454 -7.97 -0.21 -13.58
CA PRO A 454 -8.64 0.74 -12.70
C PRO A 454 -10.13 0.41 -12.59
N VAL A 455 -10.66 0.59 -11.38
CA VAL A 455 -12.07 0.36 -11.05
C VAL A 455 -12.65 1.55 -10.31
N LEU A 456 -13.91 1.85 -10.61
CA LEU A 456 -14.68 2.85 -9.90
C LEU A 456 -15.76 2.15 -9.08
N VAL A 457 -15.70 2.30 -7.76
CA VAL A 457 -16.69 1.77 -6.83
C VAL A 457 -17.57 2.92 -6.34
N ARG A 458 -18.89 2.79 -6.54
CA ARG A 458 -19.89 3.72 -6.05
C ARG A 458 -20.35 3.33 -4.65
N LEU A 459 -20.46 4.33 -3.78
CA LEU A 459 -20.85 4.22 -2.38
C LEU A 459 -22.10 5.08 -2.12
N PRO A 460 -23.31 4.57 -2.42
CA PRO A 460 -24.53 5.34 -2.22
C PRO A 460 -24.68 5.75 -0.75
N LYS A 461 -25.01 7.04 -0.53
CA LYS A 461 -25.28 7.60 0.81
C LYS A 461 -24.10 7.56 1.79
N LEU A 462 -22.85 7.58 1.29
CA LEU A 462 -21.63 7.59 2.13
C LEU A 462 -21.72 8.63 3.27
N VAL A 463 -22.14 9.86 2.95
CA VAL A 463 -22.25 10.96 3.92
C VAL A 463 -23.50 10.85 4.83
N HIS A 464 -24.56 10.20 4.35
CA HIS A 464 -25.86 10.09 5.04
C HIS A 464 -26.03 8.82 5.89
N ALA A 465 -25.13 7.85 5.78
CA ALA A 465 -25.21 6.58 6.51
C ALA A 465 -24.94 6.78 8.01
N GLY A 466 -25.96 7.09 8.82
CA GLY A 466 -25.82 7.19 10.29
C GLY A 466 -26.44 8.42 10.98
N THR A 467 -27.28 9.21 10.32
CA THR A 467 -27.92 10.42 10.90
C THR A 467 -29.05 10.14 11.90
N ASN A 468 -29.13 8.96 12.52
CA ASN A 468 -30.00 8.72 13.67
C ASN A 468 -29.36 9.26 14.96
N VAL A 469 -29.12 10.57 15.01
CA VAL A 469 -28.96 11.30 16.28
C VAL A 469 -30.31 11.93 16.58
N VAL A 470 -30.86 11.53 17.72
CA VAL A 470 -32.15 11.98 18.24
C VAL A 470 -32.01 13.46 18.63
N ASP A 471 -32.53 14.37 17.81
CA ASP A 471 -32.77 15.75 18.23
C ASP A 471 -33.97 15.78 19.17
N ALA A 472 -33.69 15.88 20.46
CA ALA A 472 -34.66 15.99 21.55
C ALA A 472 -35.35 17.37 21.57
N ALA A 473 -36.03 17.78 20.49
CA ALA A 473 -36.74 19.07 20.45
C ALA A 473 -38.11 19.09 19.75
N THR A 474 -38.54 18.06 19.01
CA THR A 474 -39.87 18.10 18.37
C THR A 474 -40.64 16.80 18.53
N GLY A 475 -41.48 16.74 19.57
CA GLY A 475 -42.34 15.61 19.90
C GLY A 475 -43.41 15.33 18.84
N ARG A 476 -43.08 14.47 17.86
CA ARG A 476 -44.07 13.71 17.08
C ARG A 476 -43.65 12.25 16.96
N SER A 477 -44.60 11.37 17.22
CA SER A 477 -44.45 9.92 17.36
C SER A 477 -44.38 9.17 16.01
N SER A 478 -43.36 8.31 15.88
CA SER A 478 -43.23 6.98 15.22
C SER A 478 -43.76 6.77 13.77
N PRO A 479 -43.10 5.88 12.98
CA PRO A 479 -43.33 4.44 13.14
C PRO A 479 -42.05 3.60 13.28
N ALA A 480 -42.20 2.50 14.02
CA ALA A 480 -41.39 1.28 14.10
C ALA A 480 -39.86 1.40 14.23
N VAL A 481 -39.39 1.01 15.41
CA VAL A 481 -38.03 0.54 15.68
C VAL A 481 -37.73 -0.63 14.73
N ASP A 482 -36.94 -0.38 13.69
CA ASP A 482 -36.27 -1.47 12.98
C ASP A 482 -35.06 -1.89 13.83
N LYS A 483 -35.14 -3.13 14.31
CA LYS A 483 -34.10 -3.85 15.03
C LYS A 483 -32.79 -3.80 14.23
N GLU A 484 -31.66 -3.98 14.95
CA GLU A 484 -30.32 -4.25 14.38
C GLU A 484 -30.39 -4.96 13.03
N PRO A 485 -29.61 -4.55 12.01
CA PRO A 485 -29.65 -5.22 10.73
C PRO A 485 -29.26 -6.68 10.94
N ALA A 486 -30.26 -7.55 10.83
CA ALA A 486 -30.09 -8.98 10.89
C ALA A 486 -29.08 -9.40 9.81
N MET A 487 -28.29 -10.42 10.14
CA MET A 487 -27.62 -11.28 9.16
C MET A 487 -28.52 -11.46 7.91
N PRO A 488 -27.95 -11.55 6.69
CA PRO A 488 -28.76 -11.93 5.53
C PRO A 488 -29.64 -13.11 5.94
N PRO A 489 -30.97 -13.09 5.66
CA PRO A 489 -31.92 -13.99 6.28
C PRO A 489 -31.36 -15.41 6.16
N ASP A 490 -31.03 -16.02 7.30
CA ASP A 490 -30.40 -17.33 7.30
C ASP A 490 -31.38 -18.23 6.54
N PRO A 491 -31.01 -18.78 5.36
CA PRO A 491 -31.93 -19.58 4.58
C PRO A 491 -32.48 -20.74 5.41
N TYR A 492 -31.79 -21.14 6.48
CA TYR A 492 -32.19 -22.16 7.43
C TYR A 492 -33.10 -21.68 8.56
N ASP A 493 -33.42 -20.39 8.68
CA ASP A 493 -34.39 -19.87 9.67
C ASP A 493 -35.76 -20.51 9.51
N ALA A 494 -36.20 -20.70 8.25
CA ALA A 494 -37.45 -21.39 7.97
C ALA A 494 -37.43 -22.84 8.47
N VAL A 495 -36.27 -23.50 8.45
CA VAL A 495 -36.10 -24.87 8.99
C VAL A 495 -36.15 -24.84 10.51
N ARG A 496 -35.46 -23.89 11.16
CA ARG A 496 -35.50 -23.71 12.63
C ARG A 496 -36.92 -23.42 13.14
N GLN A 497 -37.66 -22.56 12.45
CA GLN A 497 -39.03 -22.21 12.83
C GLN A 497 -40.02 -23.37 12.66
N ALA A 498 -39.76 -24.25 11.69
CA ALA A 498 -40.58 -25.44 11.42
C ALA A 498 -40.00 -26.71 12.07
N ALA A 499 -38.98 -26.58 12.92
CA ALA A 499 -38.37 -27.69 13.65
C ALA A 499 -39.42 -28.38 14.53
N SER A 500 -39.56 -29.69 14.38
CA SER A 500 -40.61 -30.47 15.04
C SER A 500 -40.06 -31.68 15.79
N GLY A 501 -38.76 -31.97 15.64
CA GLY A 501 -38.16 -33.21 16.11
C GLY A 501 -38.69 -34.48 15.42
N ASP A 502 -39.52 -34.34 14.37
CA ASP A 502 -40.03 -35.48 13.58
C ASP A 502 -39.12 -35.80 12.40
N ARG A 503 -38.50 -36.98 12.45
CA ARG A 503 -37.66 -37.51 11.36
C ARG A 503 -38.41 -37.56 10.03
N LYS A 504 -39.74 -37.75 10.02
CA LYS A 504 -40.53 -37.82 8.78
C LYS A 504 -40.59 -36.49 8.03
N ALA A 505 -40.26 -35.37 8.66
CA ALA A 505 -40.14 -34.05 8.03
C ALA A 505 -38.95 -33.96 7.07
N TYR A 506 -37.98 -34.89 7.15
CA TYR A 506 -36.77 -34.87 6.31
C TYR A 506 -36.77 -36.04 5.32
N ALA A 507 -36.59 -35.75 4.03
CA ALA A 507 -36.37 -36.73 2.98
C ALA A 507 -34.85 -36.86 2.76
N LEU A 508 -34.26 -38.00 3.14
CA LEU A 508 -32.81 -38.23 3.02
C LEU A 508 -32.46 -38.67 1.61
N ASP A 509 -31.28 -38.24 1.15
CA ASP A 509 -30.67 -38.70 -0.08
C ASP A 509 -30.38 -40.23 0.02
N PRO A 510 -30.36 -40.98 -1.10
CA PRO A 510 -30.24 -42.44 -1.07
C PRO A 510 -28.90 -42.96 -0.55
N LYS A 511 -27.85 -42.15 -0.67
CA LYS A 511 -26.50 -42.49 -0.22
C LYS A 511 -26.05 -41.49 0.85
N PRO A 512 -25.32 -41.95 1.87
CA PRO A 512 -24.70 -41.04 2.83
C PRO A 512 -23.63 -40.19 2.14
N ILE A 513 -23.32 -39.04 2.75
CA ILE A 513 -22.10 -38.28 2.45
C ILE A 513 -20.95 -39.11 3.04
N ASP A 514 -19.97 -39.46 2.21
CA ASP A 514 -18.94 -40.44 2.56
C ASP A 514 -17.96 -39.82 3.56
N ASP A 515 -18.16 -40.12 4.85
CA ASP A 515 -17.29 -39.70 5.95
C ASP A 515 -17.15 -40.88 6.93
N GLY A 516 -15.95 -41.45 7.01
CA GLY A 516 -15.61 -42.65 7.80
C GLY A 516 -15.65 -42.45 9.33
N GLY A 517 -16.78 -42.02 9.87
CA GLY A 517 -16.93 -41.61 11.27
C GLY A 517 -17.98 -42.36 12.10
N GLN A 518 -18.25 -41.83 13.31
CA GLN A 518 -19.09 -42.46 14.34
C GLN A 518 -20.59 -42.16 14.17
N ALA A 519 -20.96 -41.34 13.20
CA ALA A 519 -22.32 -41.02 12.81
C ALA A 519 -22.41 -41.02 11.29
N VAL A 520 -23.57 -41.35 10.76
CA VAL A 520 -23.81 -41.37 9.31
C VAL A 520 -24.50 -40.08 8.92
N VAL A 521 -23.88 -39.30 8.03
CA VAL A 521 -24.42 -38.03 7.53
C VAL A 521 -25.08 -38.25 6.18
N PHE A 522 -26.26 -37.68 5.98
CA PHE A 522 -26.99 -37.70 4.71
C PHE A 522 -27.28 -36.28 4.28
N GLY A 523 -27.17 -35.99 2.98
CA GLY A 523 -27.92 -34.86 2.43
C GLY A 523 -29.41 -35.12 2.61
N ALA A 524 -30.19 -34.10 2.97
CA ALA A 524 -31.63 -34.25 3.12
C ALA A 524 -32.37 -32.99 2.65
N ARG A 525 -33.63 -33.16 2.25
CA ARG A 525 -34.55 -32.08 1.98
C ARG A 525 -35.57 -31.98 3.12
N HIS A 526 -35.64 -30.82 3.76
CA HIS A 526 -36.69 -30.51 4.73
C HIS A 526 -38.01 -30.33 3.96
N LYS A 527 -38.98 -31.24 4.13
CA LYS A 527 -40.20 -31.29 3.32
C LYS A 527 -41.09 -30.04 3.46
N PRO A 528 -41.30 -29.47 4.67
CA PRO A 528 -42.13 -28.27 4.84
C PRO A 528 -41.59 -27.05 4.11
N THR A 529 -40.27 -26.84 4.10
CA THR A 529 -39.66 -25.61 3.54
C THR A 529 -38.99 -25.83 2.18
N GLY A 530 -38.71 -27.08 1.81
CA GLY A 530 -38.00 -27.45 0.59
C GLY A 530 -36.48 -27.28 0.63
N ILE A 531 -35.91 -26.79 1.74
CA ILE A 531 -34.49 -26.46 1.90
C ILE A 531 -33.62 -27.72 2.07
N ARG A 532 -32.41 -27.69 1.49
CA ARG A 532 -31.39 -28.74 1.58
C ARG A 532 -30.57 -28.59 2.87
N VAL A 533 -30.49 -29.63 3.69
CA VAL A 533 -29.78 -29.69 4.97
C VAL A 533 -28.85 -30.91 5.04
N ALA A 534 -27.90 -30.90 5.96
CA ALA A 534 -27.17 -32.10 6.37
C ALA A 534 -27.90 -32.76 7.54
N PHE A 535 -28.12 -34.08 7.45
CA PHE A 535 -28.81 -34.90 8.46
C PHE A 535 -27.82 -35.87 9.08
N LYS A 536 -27.35 -35.60 10.30
CA LYS A 536 -26.42 -36.47 11.04
C LYS A 536 -27.22 -37.46 11.90
N LYS A 537 -27.07 -38.74 11.62
CA LYS A 537 -27.73 -39.84 12.34
C LYS A 537 -26.70 -40.63 13.14
N ARG A 538 -27.01 -40.90 14.41
CA ARG A 538 -26.18 -41.74 15.26
C ARG A 538 -26.09 -43.19 14.73
N SER A 539 -24.91 -43.80 14.81
CA SER A 539 -24.66 -45.17 14.29
C SER A 539 -24.98 -46.30 15.29
N SER A 540 -25.00 -46.02 16.60
CA SER A 540 -25.25 -47.02 17.65
C SER A 540 -26.01 -46.42 18.84
N ASP A 541 -26.68 -47.26 19.62
CA ASP A 541 -27.45 -46.85 20.80
C ASP A 541 -26.66 -46.82 22.12
N THR A 542 -25.33 -46.91 22.07
CA THR A 542 -24.47 -46.90 23.27
C THR A 542 -24.55 -45.56 24.02
N ASP A 543 -24.39 -45.60 25.35
CA ASP A 543 -24.41 -44.39 26.20
C ASP A 543 -23.38 -43.33 25.76
N ASP A 544 -22.23 -43.77 25.26
CA ASP A 544 -21.18 -42.89 24.76
C ASP A 544 -21.61 -42.19 23.47
N ALA A 545 -22.22 -42.92 22.54
CA ALA A 545 -22.77 -42.33 21.32
C ALA A 545 -23.93 -41.35 21.61
N VAL A 546 -24.80 -41.64 22.61
CA VAL A 546 -25.82 -40.68 23.07
C VAL A 546 -25.14 -39.42 23.60
N ALA A 547 -24.14 -39.58 24.47
CA ALA A 547 -23.47 -38.46 25.12
C ALA A 547 -22.75 -37.55 24.12
N ARG A 548 -22.10 -38.10 23.10
CA ARG A 548 -21.43 -37.32 22.04
C ARG A 548 -22.42 -36.49 21.25
N MET A 549 -23.50 -37.11 20.76
CA MET A 549 -24.55 -36.40 20.02
C MET A 549 -25.23 -35.32 20.88
N LYS A 550 -25.44 -35.60 22.16
CA LYS A 550 -25.97 -34.62 23.12
C LYS A 550 -25.05 -33.41 23.26
N ARG A 551 -23.73 -33.61 23.35
CA ARG A 551 -22.77 -32.49 23.47
C ARG A 551 -22.80 -31.58 22.25
N GLU A 552 -22.87 -32.15 21.06
CA GLU A 552 -23.00 -31.39 19.80
C GLU A 552 -24.25 -30.53 19.78
N VAL A 553 -25.39 -31.07 20.21
CA VAL A 553 -26.64 -30.30 20.31
C VAL A 553 -26.55 -29.23 21.42
N ASP A 554 -26.01 -29.58 22.58
CA ASP A 554 -25.90 -28.65 23.72
C ASP A 554 -25.01 -27.44 23.38
N ILE A 555 -23.88 -27.65 22.70
CA ILE A 555 -22.98 -26.55 22.34
C ILE A 555 -23.52 -25.71 21.18
N ALA A 556 -24.15 -26.35 20.19
CA ALA A 556 -24.82 -25.61 19.12
C ALA A 556 -25.99 -24.77 19.65
N HIS A 557 -26.68 -25.20 20.70
CA HIS A 557 -27.67 -24.35 21.37
C HIS A 557 -27.03 -23.22 22.19
N ALA A 558 -25.87 -23.46 22.81
CA ALA A 558 -25.19 -22.46 23.62
C ALA A 558 -24.49 -21.37 22.77
N LEU A 559 -24.03 -21.73 21.56
CA LEU A 559 -23.16 -20.91 20.72
C LEU A 559 -23.70 -20.74 19.28
N GLY A 560 -24.95 -21.14 19.01
CA GLY A 560 -25.50 -21.21 17.65
C GLY A 560 -25.65 -19.87 16.92
N ASP A 561 -25.59 -18.76 17.67
CA ASP A 561 -25.58 -17.41 17.11
C ASP A 561 -24.18 -16.99 16.60
N ASN A 562 -23.13 -17.75 16.94
CA ASN A 562 -21.79 -17.51 16.42
C ASN A 562 -21.67 -18.11 15.00
N PRO A 563 -21.35 -17.30 13.97
CA PRO A 563 -21.26 -17.77 12.58
C PRO A 563 -20.18 -18.85 12.38
N HIS A 564 -19.15 -18.86 13.22
CA HIS A 564 -18.02 -19.79 13.17
C HIS A 564 -18.24 -21.06 14.01
N VAL A 565 -19.45 -21.28 14.54
CA VAL A 565 -19.87 -22.55 15.15
C VAL A 565 -21.00 -23.14 14.32
N MET A 566 -20.90 -24.40 13.91
CA MET A 566 -21.94 -25.05 13.11
C MET A 566 -23.25 -25.18 13.92
N PRO A 567 -24.35 -24.54 13.51
CA PRO A 567 -25.59 -24.56 14.28
C PRO A 567 -26.36 -25.87 14.07
N VAL A 568 -27.19 -26.21 15.06
CA VAL A 568 -28.19 -27.28 14.96
C VAL A 568 -29.55 -26.64 14.68
N LEU A 569 -30.23 -27.09 13.64
CA LEU A 569 -31.50 -26.52 13.19
C LEU A 569 -32.71 -27.25 13.79
N ASP A 570 -32.60 -28.56 13.99
CA ASP A 570 -33.63 -29.43 14.58
C ASP A 570 -32.96 -30.72 15.06
N HIS A 571 -33.55 -31.40 16.05
CA HIS A 571 -33.01 -32.64 16.58
C HIS A 571 -34.11 -33.63 17.01
N GLY A 572 -33.82 -34.91 16.86
CA GLY A 572 -34.73 -35.98 17.26
C GLY A 572 -34.74 -36.24 18.77
N ALA A 573 -35.86 -36.79 19.26
CA ALA A 573 -35.97 -37.26 20.63
C ALA A 573 -34.84 -38.25 21.01
N GLY A 574 -34.23 -38.04 22.18
CA GLY A 574 -33.14 -38.87 22.69
C GLY A 574 -31.81 -38.72 21.91
N TYR A 575 -31.61 -37.61 21.19
CA TYR A 575 -30.38 -37.33 20.43
C TYR A 575 -30.04 -38.44 19.42
N LYS A 576 -31.07 -38.99 18.76
CA LYS A 576 -30.90 -40.02 17.72
C LYS A 576 -30.34 -39.46 16.41
N TRP A 577 -30.63 -38.19 16.14
CA TRP A 577 -30.19 -37.45 14.97
C TRP A 577 -30.33 -35.94 15.23
N PHE A 578 -29.63 -35.14 14.44
CA PHE A 578 -29.88 -33.72 14.30
C PHE A 578 -29.66 -33.28 12.85
N VAL A 579 -30.13 -32.09 12.50
CA VAL A 579 -29.87 -31.45 11.21
C VAL A 579 -29.11 -30.14 11.39
N MET A 580 -28.26 -29.85 10.42
CA MET A 580 -27.43 -28.65 10.36
C MET A 580 -27.42 -28.11 8.93
N PRO A 581 -26.96 -26.87 8.70
CA PRO A 581 -26.67 -26.37 7.36
C PRO A 581 -25.85 -27.37 6.55
N LEU A 582 -26.12 -27.46 5.24
CA LEU A 582 -25.32 -28.29 4.35
C LEU A 582 -24.11 -27.46 3.92
N ALA A 583 -22.90 -27.87 4.33
CA ALA A 583 -21.67 -27.20 3.93
C ALA A 583 -21.31 -27.50 2.46
N ASP A 584 -20.67 -26.53 1.81
CA ASP A 584 -20.20 -26.67 0.43
C ASP A 584 -18.93 -27.54 0.37
N ASN A 585 -18.02 -27.31 1.33
CA ASN A 585 -16.72 -27.96 1.39
C ASN A 585 -16.22 -28.10 2.84
N SER A 586 -15.15 -28.86 3.03
CA SER A 586 -14.35 -28.86 4.26
C SER A 586 -12.93 -28.35 3.99
N ALA A 587 -12.18 -28.02 5.03
CA ALA A 587 -10.77 -27.67 4.88
C ALA A 587 -10.01 -28.80 4.18
N ALA A 588 -10.35 -30.06 4.48
CA ALA A 588 -9.79 -31.25 3.84
C ALA A 588 -9.98 -31.28 2.31
N THR A 589 -11.14 -30.82 1.81
CA THR A 589 -11.43 -30.81 0.36
C THR A 589 -10.91 -29.56 -0.36
N CYS A 590 -10.63 -28.49 0.39
CA CYS A 590 -10.17 -27.20 -0.16
C CYS A 590 -8.71 -26.86 0.17
N ARG A 591 -7.87 -27.85 0.51
CA ARG A 591 -6.49 -27.63 0.98
C ARG A 591 -5.66 -26.70 0.08
N GLN A 592 -5.81 -26.77 -1.25
CA GLN A 592 -5.06 -25.90 -2.18
C GLN A 592 -5.34 -24.40 -1.96
N ASN A 593 -6.52 -24.04 -1.48
CA ASN A 593 -6.87 -22.65 -1.15
C ASN A 593 -6.33 -22.24 0.22
N LEU A 594 -5.92 -23.21 1.05
CA LEU A 594 -5.42 -23.02 2.41
C LEU A 594 -3.89 -23.02 2.47
N SER A 595 -3.20 -23.23 1.35
CA SER A 595 -1.74 -23.10 1.29
C SER A 595 -1.28 -21.66 1.04
N THR A 596 -2.19 -20.73 0.74
CA THR A 596 -1.89 -19.29 0.71
C THR A 596 -1.97 -18.69 2.11
N THR A 597 -1.22 -17.61 2.36
CA THR A 597 -1.21 -16.93 3.67
C THR A 597 -2.60 -16.43 4.03
N GLU A 598 -3.33 -15.88 3.07
CA GLU A 598 -4.64 -15.25 3.26
C GLU A 598 -5.70 -16.30 3.59
N GLY A 599 -5.76 -17.40 2.81
CA GLY A 599 -6.73 -18.47 3.03
C GLY A 599 -6.47 -19.22 4.35
N LEU A 600 -5.19 -19.37 4.72
CA LEU A 600 -4.84 -19.96 6.01
C LEU A 600 -5.15 -19.04 7.19
N ARG A 601 -4.89 -17.74 7.05
CA ARG A 601 -5.23 -16.71 8.04
C ARG A 601 -6.73 -16.65 8.27
N GLU A 602 -7.53 -16.63 7.20
CA GLU A 602 -8.99 -16.64 7.26
C GLU A 602 -9.51 -17.87 8.02
N LEU A 603 -9.01 -19.06 7.68
CA LEU A 603 -9.39 -20.30 8.33
C LEU A 603 -9.04 -20.28 9.83
N VAL A 604 -7.80 -19.95 10.19
CA VAL A 604 -7.34 -19.98 11.58
C VAL A 604 -8.07 -18.93 12.43
N THR A 605 -8.36 -17.76 11.85
CA THR A 605 -9.14 -16.70 12.53
C THR A 605 -10.55 -17.18 12.84
N ALA A 606 -11.25 -17.76 11.86
CA ALA A 606 -12.57 -18.32 12.07
C ALA A 606 -12.58 -19.45 13.11
N ILE A 607 -11.57 -20.34 13.12
CA ILE A 607 -11.44 -21.35 14.18
C ILE A 607 -11.34 -20.70 15.55
N CYS A 608 -10.47 -19.70 15.70
CA CYS A 608 -10.27 -19.00 16.96
C CYS A 608 -11.55 -18.29 17.41
N ASP A 609 -12.29 -17.66 16.52
CA ASP A 609 -13.55 -16.96 16.83
C ASP A 609 -14.69 -17.92 17.20
N GLY A 610 -14.73 -19.12 16.62
CA GLY A 610 -15.64 -20.18 17.03
C GLY A 610 -15.28 -20.78 18.40
N LEU A 611 -13.99 -20.95 18.68
CA LEU A 611 -13.50 -21.49 19.95
C LEU A 611 -13.52 -20.50 21.11
N ARG A 612 -13.34 -19.21 20.88
CA ARG A 612 -13.22 -18.17 21.92
C ARG A 612 -14.39 -18.20 22.93
N PRO A 613 -15.67 -18.11 22.53
CA PRO A 613 -16.77 -18.20 23.48
C PRO A 613 -16.94 -19.62 24.06
N ALA A 614 -16.56 -20.66 23.32
CA ALA A 614 -16.57 -22.03 23.83
C ALA A 614 -15.59 -22.19 25.00
N HIS A 615 -14.35 -21.73 24.84
CA HIS A 615 -13.29 -21.75 25.85
C HIS A 615 -13.65 -20.93 27.08
N GLN A 616 -14.32 -19.78 26.90
CA GLN A 616 -14.84 -18.96 28.01
C GLN A 616 -15.93 -19.68 28.81
N LEU A 617 -16.81 -20.42 28.14
CA LEU A 617 -17.77 -21.33 28.78
C LEU A 617 -17.14 -22.65 29.25
N GLY A 618 -15.83 -22.78 29.05
CA GLY A 618 -14.99 -23.90 29.45
C GLY A 618 -15.09 -25.14 28.55
N TRP A 619 -15.80 -25.07 27.44
CA TRP A 619 -15.78 -26.10 26.43
C TRP A 619 -14.42 -26.15 25.73
N ILE A 620 -13.87 -27.35 25.57
CA ILE A 620 -12.64 -27.62 24.82
C ILE A 620 -13.01 -28.62 23.75
N HIS A 621 -12.64 -28.38 22.48
CA HIS A 621 -13.10 -29.17 21.32
C HIS A 621 -12.50 -30.58 21.29
N ARG A 622 -11.18 -30.70 21.43
CA ARG A 622 -10.38 -31.96 21.51
C ARG A 622 -10.34 -32.85 20.26
N ASP A 623 -11.09 -32.52 19.22
CA ASP A 623 -11.02 -33.22 17.92
C ASP A 623 -10.97 -32.26 16.72
N LEU A 624 -10.16 -31.19 16.82
CA LEU A 624 -9.96 -30.31 15.67
C LEU A 624 -9.12 -31.01 14.59
N LYS A 625 -9.64 -31.00 13.37
CA LYS A 625 -9.01 -31.55 12.17
C LYS A 625 -9.62 -30.91 10.92
N PRO A 626 -8.98 -31.02 9.75
CA PRO A 626 -9.50 -30.42 8.51
C PRO A 626 -10.92 -30.85 8.11
N ALA A 627 -11.34 -32.08 8.44
CA ALA A 627 -12.70 -32.56 8.14
C ALA A 627 -13.80 -31.90 9.01
N ASN A 628 -13.43 -31.34 10.17
CA ASN A 628 -14.35 -30.71 11.12
C ASN A 628 -14.43 -29.19 10.93
N LEU A 629 -13.75 -28.67 9.91
CA LEU A 629 -13.74 -27.26 9.53
C LEU A 629 -14.51 -27.14 8.23
N LEU A 630 -15.75 -26.65 8.33
CA LEU A 630 -16.71 -26.66 7.22
C LEU A 630 -16.87 -25.25 6.67
N HIS A 631 -16.82 -25.12 5.35
CA HIS A 631 -17.06 -23.86 4.66
C HIS A 631 -18.50 -23.82 4.15
N ARG A 632 -19.26 -22.83 4.60
CA ARG A 632 -20.65 -22.60 4.18
C ARG A 632 -20.90 -21.11 4.02
N ASP A 633 -21.71 -20.70 3.05
CA ASP A 633 -22.18 -19.32 2.94
C ASP A 633 -21.04 -18.25 2.96
N GLY A 634 -19.84 -18.62 2.48
CA GLY A 634 -18.65 -17.76 2.49
C GLY A 634 -17.94 -17.62 3.84
N VAL A 635 -18.23 -18.48 4.82
CA VAL A 635 -17.58 -18.49 6.14
C VAL A 635 -17.14 -19.90 6.57
N TRP A 636 -16.03 -19.96 7.31
CA TRP A 636 -15.60 -21.18 8.00
C TRP A 636 -16.31 -21.35 9.34
N ALA A 637 -16.78 -22.57 9.62
CA ALA A 637 -17.42 -22.94 10.87
C ALA A 637 -16.85 -24.25 11.45
N VAL A 638 -16.66 -24.25 12.77
CA VAL A 638 -16.21 -25.42 13.54
C VAL A 638 -17.39 -26.35 13.80
N ALA A 639 -17.24 -27.61 13.41
CA ALA A 639 -18.22 -28.67 13.56
C ALA A 639 -17.68 -29.86 14.39
N ASP A 640 -18.57 -30.77 14.77
CA ASP A 640 -18.25 -32.05 15.44
C ASP A 640 -17.63 -31.94 16.85
N TRP A 641 -18.39 -31.35 17.76
CA TRP A 641 -18.06 -31.22 19.19
C TRP A 641 -18.25 -32.48 20.03
N GLY A 642 -18.32 -33.66 19.40
CA GLY A 642 -18.65 -34.92 20.08
C GLY A 642 -17.68 -35.28 21.22
N LEU A 643 -16.39 -34.93 21.07
CA LEU A 643 -15.34 -35.12 22.08
C LEU A 643 -15.16 -33.91 23.01
N GLY A 644 -16.02 -32.89 22.86
CA GLY A 644 -15.94 -31.66 23.63
C GLY A 644 -16.16 -31.88 25.14
N ARG A 645 -15.57 -31.03 25.98
CA ARG A 645 -15.72 -31.15 27.44
C ARG A 645 -15.72 -29.79 28.15
N ARG A 646 -16.59 -29.62 29.15
CA ARG A 646 -16.52 -28.53 30.15
C ARG A 646 -15.39 -28.76 31.17
N PRO A 647 -14.80 -27.73 31.80
CA PRO A 647 -13.78 -27.88 32.84
C PRO A 647 -14.46 -28.34 34.14
N ARG A 648 -13.65 -28.76 35.11
CA ARG A 648 -14.02 -29.54 36.31
C ARG A 648 -15.33 -29.13 36.99
N GLY A 649 -16.22 -30.11 37.22
CA GLY A 649 -17.31 -30.04 38.21
C GLY A 649 -18.68 -30.59 37.77
N GLN A 650 -18.98 -30.68 36.48
CA GLN A 650 -20.30 -31.12 36.00
C GLN A 650 -20.19 -32.29 35.00
N THR A 651 -20.10 -33.52 35.56
CA THR A 651 -20.38 -34.87 34.98
C THR A 651 -19.81 -35.23 33.60
N THR A 652 -18.97 -36.27 33.48
CA THR A 652 -19.38 -37.69 33.55
C THR A 652 -18.24 -38.61 34.05
N ASP A 653 -18.63 -39.71 34.69
CA ASP A 653 -17.85 -40.76 35.38
C ASP A 653 -16.35 -40.93 35.00
N PRO A 654 -15.41 -40.85 35.96
CA PRO A 654 -13.98 -41.15 35.75
C PRO A 654 -13.69 -42.57 35.23
N ARG A 655 -14.69 -43.45 35.18
CA ARG A 655 -14.58 -44.82 34.63
C ARG A 655 -14.72 -44.92 33.10
N ARG A 656 -15.05 -43.82 32.39
CA ARG A 656 -15.34 -43.85 30.93
C ARG A 656 -14.14 -43.62 30.01
N THR A 657 -13.03 -43.12 30.53
CA THR A 657 -11.75 -43.05 29.83
C THR A 657 -10.83 -44.05 30.51
N ARG A 658 -10.57 -45.19 29.87
CA ARG A 658 -9.41 -46.00 30.28
C ARG A 658 -8.19 -45.09 30.16
N VAL A 659 -7.45 -44.92 31.26
CA VAL A 659 -6.13 -44.28 31.24
C VAL A 659 -5.30 -44.95 30.13
N GLY A 660 -4.92 -44.19 29.11
CA GLY A 660 -4.14 -44.67 27.96
C GLY A 660 -4.90 -45.01 26.66
N ALA A 661 -6.22 -44.76 26.54
CA ALA A 661 -6.88 -44.82 25.23
C ALA A 661 -6.74 -43.46 24.49
N PRO A 662 -6.16 -43.42 23.27
CA PRO A 662 -5.96 -42.16 22.55
C PRO A 662 -7.29 -41.48 22.26
N LEU A 663 -7.38 -40.19 22.61
CA LEU A 663 -8.53 -39.32 22.37
C LEU A 663 -8.17 -38.28 21.30
N GLY A 664 -9.10 -38.03 20.38
CA GLY A 664 -8.90 -37.15 19.22
C GLY A 664 -8.39 -37.88 17.98
N THR A 665 -8.22 -37.14 16.89
CA THR A 665 -7.74 -37.67 15.62
C THR A 665 -6.22 -37.81 15.62
N GLU A 666 -5.73 -38.99 15.22
CA GLU A 666 -4.30 -39.30 15.14
C GLU A 666 -3.55 -38.24 14.30
N GLY A 667 -2.41 -37.78 14.79
CA GLY A 667 -1.62 -36.71 14.18
C GLY A 667 -2.03 -35.29 14.58
N PHE A 668 -3.33 -34.99 14.77
CA PHE A 668 -3.79 -33.64 15.17
C PHE A 668 -3.99 -33.48 16.68
N ALA A 669 -4.23 -34.58 17.39
CA ALA A 669 -4.46 -34.55 18.84
C ALA A 669 -3.20 -34.15 19.61
N ALA A 670 -3.38 -33.29 20.63
CA ALA A 670 -2.30 -32.86 21.52
C ALA A 670 -1.76 -34.03 22.37
N PRO A 671 -0.45 -34.08 22.67
CA PRO A 671 0.17 -35.20 23.42
C PRO A 671 -0.48 -35.48 24.78
N GLU A 672 -0.93 -34.43 25.47
CA GLU A 672 -1.60 -34.55 26.77
C GLU A 672 -2.97 -35.25 26.67
N LEU A 673 -3.62 -35.30 25.50
CA LEU A 673 -4.87 -36.05 25.31
C LEU A 673 -4.65 -37.57 25.36
N SER A 674 -3.43 -38.04 25.09
CA SER A 674 -3.07 -39.47 25.24
C SER A 674 -2.59 -39.82 26.65
N THR A 675 -2.12 -38.82 27.41
CA THR A 675 -1.47 -39.02 28.72
C THR A 675 -2.43 -38.70 29.89
N ASP A 676 -3.07 -37.53 29.86
CA ASP A 676 -4.05 -37.09 30.85
C ASP A 676 -5.13 -36.20 30.19
N ALA A 677 -6.01 -36.85 29.41
CA ALA A 677 -7.14 -36.20 28.77
C ALA A 677 -8.08 -35.48 29.76
N HIS A 678 -8.03 -35.83 31.06
CA HIS A 678 -8.87 -35.20 32.08
C HIS A 678 -8.36 -33.83 32.54
N GLN A 679 -7.10 -33.50 32.26
CA GLN A 679 -6.49 -32.22 32.64
C GLN A 679 -6.20 -31.32 31.45
N ALA A 680 -6.34 -31.82 30.23
CA ALA A 680 -6.21 -31.02 29.01
C ALA A 680 -7.18 -29.82 29.01
N GLY A 681 -6.60 -28.62 28.85
CA GLY A 681 -7.26 -27.31 28.76
C GLY A 681 -7.34 -26.76 27.32
N PRO A 682 -7.68 -25.47 27.13
CA PRO A 682 -7.71 -24.78 25.82
C PRO A 682 -6.45 -24.96 24.95
N ALA A 683 -5.29 -25.08 25.59
CA ALA A 683 -4.00 -25.31 24.92
C ALA A 683 -3.95 -26.60 24.07
N ALA A 684 -4.85 -27.56 24.32
CA ALA A 684 -4.96 -28.76 23.49
C ALA A 684 -5.56 -28.45 22.11
N ASP A 685 -6.54 -27.54 22.03
CA ASP A 685 -7.12 -27.12 20.75
C ASP A 685 -6.11 -26.27 19.95
N ILE A 686 -5.31 -25.45 20.64
CA ILE A 686 -4.23 -24.65 20.03
C ILE A 686 -3.17 -25.54 19.38
N TYR A 687 -2.80 -26.66 20.01
CA TYR A 687 -1.91 -27.64 19.39
C TYR A 687 -2.50 -28.19 18.08
N SER A 688 -3.79 -28.55 18.09
CA SER A 688 -4.46 -29.03 16.88
C SER A 688 -4.50 -27.97 15.77
N ILE A 689 -4.70 -26.68 16.11
CA ILE A 689 -4.58 -25.57 15.14
C ILE A 689 -3.17 -25.52 14.54
N GLY A 690 -2.12 -25.65 15.35
CA GLY A 690 -0.74 -25.72 14.86
C GLY A 690 -0.48 -26.88 13.89
N GLN A 691 -1.03 -28.06 14.16
CA GLN A 691 -0.95 -29.20 13.24
C GLN A 691 -1.74 -28.96 11.94
N ILE A 692 -2.86 -28.23 12.00
CA ILE A 692 -3.66 -27.84 10.82
C ILE A 692 -2.89 -26.84 9.94
N ILE A 693 -2.20 -25.87 10.54
CA ILE A 693 -1.29 -24.94 9.83
C ILE A 693 -0.22 -25.72 9.08
N GLY A 694 0.47 -26.63 9.77
CA GLY A 694 1.48 -27.51 9.17
C GLY A 694 0.93 -28.35 8.03
N TRP A 695 -0.23 -28.98 8.24
CA TRP A 695 -0.89 -29.82 7.23
C TRP A 695 -1.31 -29.03 5.99
N ALA A 696 -1.89 -27.83 6.18
CA ALA A 696 -2.35 -26.99 5.08
C ALA A 696 -1.20 -26.65 4.13
N ILE A 697 -0.06 -26.22 4.70
CA ILE A 697 1.14 -25.83 3.95
C ILE A 697 1.85 -27.06 3.36
N ARG A 698 2.19 -28.06 4.19
CA ARG A 698 3.03 -29.20 3.78
C ARG A 698 2.30 -30.20 2.89
N GLY A 699 1.00 -30.35 3.06
CA GLY A 699 0.19 -31.31 2.30
C GLY A 699 0.36 -32.76 2.66
N THR A 700 1.08 -33.02 3.74
CA THR A 700 1.24 -34.33 4.32
C THR A 700 0.39 -34.41 5.59
N TRP A 701 -0.15 -35.61 5.86
CA TRP A 701 -0.85 -35.84 7.11
C TRP A 701 0.15 -35.85 8.29
N PRO A 702 -0.17 -35.19 9.42
CA PRO A 702 0.73 -35.14 10.56
C PRO A 702 0.89 -36.51 11.23
N LEU A 703 2.06 -36.76 11.80
CA LEU A 703 2.33 -37.92 12.63
C LEU A 703 1.98 -37.62 14.10
N ALA A 704 1.57 -38.64 14.85
CA ALA A 704 1.21 -38.49 16.26
C ALA A 704 2.41 -37.98 17.09
N ASN A 705 2.17 -36.97 17.94
CA ASN A 705 3.15 -36.34 18.83
C ASN A 705 4.40 -35.76 18.13
N ILE A 706 4.33 -35.53 16.82
CA ILE A 706 5.40 -34.90 16.04
C ILE A 706 4.82 -33.61 15.43
N PRO A 707 5.37 -32.43 15.80
CA PRO A 707 5.03 -31.17 15.15
C PRO A 707 5.23 -31.25 13.63
N LEU A 708 4.16 -31.06 12.87
CA LEU A 708 4.25 -30.87 11.43
C LEU A 708 4.49 -29.39 11.17
N LEU A 709 5.72 -29.03 10.80
CA LEU A 709 6.10 -27.64 10.60
C LEU A 709 6.24 -27.32 9.11
N PRO A 710 5.80 -26.13 8.66
CA PRO A 710 6.24 -25.53 7.39
C PRO A 710 7.77 -25.56 7.24
N ASP A 711 8.28 -25.66 6.01
CA ASP A 711 9.73 -25.65 5.75
C ASP A 711 10.36 -24.30 6.15
N SER A 712 9.66 -23.21 5.84
CA SER A 712 10.08 -21.82 6.06
C SER A 712 8.87 -20.90 6.26
N GLY A 713 9.11 -19.59 6.43
CA GLY A 713 8.08 -18.55 6.56
C GLY A 713 7.46 -18.38 7.96
N PRO A 714 6.68 -17.31 8.19
CA PRO A 714 6.17 -16.93 9.51
C PRO A 714 5.25 -17.98 10.14
N TRP A 715 4.48 -18.69 9.31
CA TRP A 715 3.67 -19.83 9.73
C TRP A 715 4.47 -20.96 10.37
N ARG A 716 5.78 -21.06 10.09
CA ARG A 716 6.67 -22.02 10.76
C ARG A 716 6.81 -21.71 12.24
N HIS A 717 7.04 -20.44 12.60
CA HIS A 717 7.17 -20.03 13.99
C HIS A 717 5.85 -20.23 14.72
N ILE A 718 4.75 -19.74 14.13
CA ILE A 718 3.40 -19.88 14.68
C ILE A 718 3.07 -21.36 14.95
N ALA A 719 3.26 -22.24 13.96
CA ALA A 719 3.02 -23.67 14.11
C ALA A 719 3.92 -24.27 15.21
N LYS A 720 5.19 -23.88 15.28
CA LYS A 720 6.14 -24.34 16.30
C LYS A 720 5.74 -23.92 17.72
N GLN A 721 5.26 -22.70 17.92
CA GLN A 721 4.78 -22.24 19.23
C GLN A 721 3.48 -22.94 19.62
N ALA A 722 2.54 -23.06 18.68
CA ALA A 722 1.27 -23.74 18.91
C ALA A 722 1.46 -25.23 19.24
N THR A 723 2.49 -25.88 18.67
CA THR A 723 2.74 -27.34 18.80
C THR A 723 3.80 -27.71 19.84
N GLN A 724 4.15 -26.82 20.77
CA GLN A 724 5.06 -27.14 21.87
C GLN A 724 4.58 -28.36 22.68
N HIS A 725 5.48 -29.27 23.04
CA HIS A 725 5.08 -30.49 23.76
C HIS A 725 4.55 -30.18 25.17
N ASP A 726 5.12 -29.16 25.84
CA ASP A 726 4.61 -28.64 27.12
C ASP A 726 3.46 -27.66 26.86
N PRO A 727 2.22 -27.95 27.32
CA PRO A 727 1.07 -27.05 27.14
C PRO A 727 1.29 -25.65 27.73
N ALA A 728 2.12 -25.51 28.77
CA ALA A 728 2.41 -24.20 29.38
C ALA A 728 3.29 -23.30 28.50
N ARG A 729 3.94 -23.85 27.47
CA ARG A 729 4.76 -23.11 26.50
C ARG A 729 4.03 -22.74 25.22
N ARG A 730 2.77 -23.16 25.07
CA ARG A 730 1.89 -22.74 23.97
C ARG A 730 1.24 -21.41 24.32
N PRO A 731 0.70 -20.67 23.34
CA PRO A 731 -0.23 -19.59 23.62
C PRO A 731 -1.34 -20.07 24.58
N ALA A 732 -1.59 -19.31 25.64
CA ALA A 732 -2.49 -19.74 26.72
C ALA A 732 -3.97 -19.70 26.30
N THR A 733 -4.31 -18.87 25.32
CA THR A 733 -5.66 -18.65 24.79
C THR A 733 -5.63 -18.53 23.27
N VAL A 734 -6.80 -18.69 22.63
CA VAL A 734 -6.93 -18.44 21.18
C VAL A 734 -6.65 -16.97 20.84
N ASP A 735 -6.93 -16.02 21.73
CA ASP A 735 -6.56 -14.60 21.53
C ASP A 735 -5.04 -14.42 21.52
N ALA A 736 -4.30 -15.11 22.39
CA ALA A 736 -2.84 -15.09 22.39
C ALA A 736 -2.25 -15.74 21.12
N LEU A 737 -2.94 -16.75 20.56
CA LEU A 737 -2.56 -17.32 19.27
C LEU A 737 -2.82 -16.34 18.12
N LEU A 738 -3.96 -15.64 18.14
CA LEU A 738 -4.27 -14.59 17.16
C LEU A 738 -3.28 -13.43 17.23
N GLU A 739 -2.87 -13.02 18.43
CA GLU A 739 -1.83 -12.00 18.58
C GLU A 739 -0.46 -12.49 18.08
N LEU A 740 -0.12 -13.75 18.29
CA LEU A 740 1.08 -14.34 17.70
C LEU A 740 1.01 -14.35 16.17
N ILE A 741 -0.14 -14.71 15.60
CA ILE A 741 -0.39 -14.70 14.16
C ILE A 741 -0.28 -13.27 13.61
N ARG A 742 -0.91 -12.30 14.27
CA ARG A 742 -0.82 -10.87 13.94
C ARG A 742 0.62 -10.40 13.97
N THR A 743 1.35 -10.70 15.05
CA THR A 743 2.76 -10.33 15.18
C THR A 743 3.62 -10.94 14.09
N GLU A 744 3.47 -12.23 13.79
CA GLU A 744 4.32 -12.96 12.85
C GLU A 744 3.95 -12.70 11.38
N LEU A 745 2.67 -12.46 11.07
CA LEU A 745 2.21 -12.26 9.68
C LEU A 745 2.02 -10.80 9.29
N ASP A 746 1.75 -9.91 10.25
CA ASP A 746 1.70 -8.45 10.01
C ASP A 746 3.07 -7.81 10.24
N HIS A 747 4.11 -8.61 10.49
CA HIS A 747 5.50 -8.18 10.40
C HIS A 747 5.97 -7.89 8.95
N ASP A 748 5.05 -7.95 7.96
CA ASP A 748 5.19 -7.28 6.67
C ASP A 748 4.51 -5.88 6.69
N GLN A 749 4.88 -5.02 7.64
CA GLN A 749 4.85 -3.54 7.53
C GLN A 749 5.78 -2.90 8.59
N PRO A 750 6.38 -1.73 8.27
CA PRO A 750 7.82 -1.50 8.37
C PRO A 750 8.24 -0.99 9.75
N ASP A 751 8.71 -1.88 10.61
CA ASP A 751 9.64 -1.51 11.69
C ASP A 751 11.02 -2.07 11.32
N SER A 752 11.70 -1.42 10.37
CA SER A 752 13.10 -1.01 10.55
C SER A 752 13.83 -0.57 9.28
N SER A 753 13.21 0.11 8.31
CA SER A 753 14.04 0.83 7.33
C SER A 753 14.88 1.90 8.03
N GLU A 754 14.38 2.54 9.09
CA GLU A 754 15.13 3.57 9.82
C GLU A 754 16.32 3.02 10.64
N PRO A 755 16.19 2.00 11.51
CA PRO A 755 17.32 1.34 12.15
C PRO A 755 18.24 0.63 11.16
N ALA A 756 17.73 -0.04 10.12
CA ALA A 756 18.58 -0.69 9.12
C ALA A 756 19.37 0.32 8.28
N GLN A 757 18.76 1.46 7.93
CA GLN A 757 19.39 2.55 7.19
C GLN A 757 20.37 3.34 8.08
N GLN A 758 20.08 3.49 9.37
CA GLN A 758 21.02 4.04 10.36
C GLN A 758 22.22 3.12 10.53
N LEU A 759 21.99 1.81 10.69
CA LEU A 759 23.05 0.80 10.77
C LEU A 759 23.86 0.74 9.47
N LEU A 760 23.22 0.83 8.30
CA LEU A 760 23.88 0.89 7.00
C LEU A 760 24.76 2.14 6.88
N THR A 761 24.26 3.30 7.30
CA THR A 761 25.02 4.56 7.26
C THR A 761 26.21 4.48 8.21
N ALA A 762 25.99 4.07 9.46
CA ALA A 762 27.05 3.93 10.45
C ALA A 762 28.11 2.89 10.03
N ALA A 763 27.67 1.76 9.45
CA ALA A 763 28.57 0.73 8.93
C ALA A 763 29.45 1.27 7.79
N ASN A 764 28.87 2.01 6.84
CA ASN A 764 29.62 2.65 5.75
C ASN A 764 30.51 3.81 6.23
N ASP A 765 30.19 4.43 7.37
CA ASP A 765 31.06 5.42 8.04
C ASP A 765 32.18 4.75 8.88
N GLY A 766 32.25 3.41 8.90
CA GLY A 766 33.31 2.62 9.53
C GLY A 766 32.98 2.04 10.90
N ASP A 767 31.71 1.94 11.29
CA ASP A 767 31.28 1.26 12.53
C ASP A 767 31.09 -0.25 12.31
N ASP A 768 32.08 -1.04 12.73
CA ASP A 768 32.06 -2.51 12.64
C ASP A 768 30.93 -3.16 13.46
N THR A 769 30.47 -2.51 14.54
CA THR A 769 29.34 -3.02 15.35
C THR A 769 28.05 -2.86 14.57
N ALA A 770 27.87 -1.72 13.91
CA ALA A 770 26.72 -1.49 13.05
C ALA A 770 26.68 -2.45 11.85
N ALA A 771 27.85 -2.79 11.28
CA ALA A 771 27.95 -3.80 10.23
C ALA A 771 27.52 -5.20 10.73
N SER A 772 27.95 -5.59 11.94
CA SER A 772 27.56 -6.86 12.56
C SER A 772 26.06 -6.92 12.86
N ASP A 773 25.50 -5.85 13.42
CA ASP A 773 24.09 -5.74 13.74
C ASP A 773 23.22 -5.74 12.48
N LEU A 774 23.70 -5.16 11.38
CA LEU A 774 23.02 -5.19 10.10
C LEU A 774 23.02 -6.59 9.47
N PHE A 775 24.10 -7.36 9.61
CA PHE A 775 24.13 -8.77 9.21
C PHE A 775 23.21 -9.61 10.10
N ALA A 776 23.16 -9.34 11.41
CA ALA A 776 22.22 -9.97 12.33
C ALA A 776 20.76 -9.67 11.97
N LEU A 777 20.48 -8.45 11.54
CA LEU A 777 19.17 -8.05 11.03
C LEU A 777 18.86 -8.77 9.71
N ALA A 778 19.76 -8.74 8.75
CA ALA A 778 19.61 -9.43 7.46
C ALA A 778 19.28 -10.92 7.58
N ALA A 779 19.94 -11.62 8.51
CA ALA A 779 19.66 -13.03 8.75
C ALA A 779 18.26 -13.31 9.31
N ARG A 780 17.61 -12.30 9.91
CA ARG A 780 16.19 -12.39 10.32
C ARG A 780 15.23 -12.13 9.16
N HIS A 781 15.72 -11.51 8.08
CA HIS A 781 14.96 -11.13 6.88
C HIS A 781 15.38 -11.93 5.65
N VAL A 782 15.84 -13.19 5.82
CA VAL A 782 16.32 -14.05 4.72
C VAL A 782 15.33 -14.28 3.58
N HIS A 783 14.02 -14.08 3.81
CA HIS A 783 12.99 -14.22 2.78
C HIS A 783 12.57 -12.89 2.14
N ASP A 784 13.19 -11.77 2.54
CA ASP A 784 12.90 -10.44 2.02
C ASP A 784 13.97 -10.02 1.01
N LEU A 785 13.68 -10.30 -0.27
CA LEU A 785 14.55 -9.90 -1.37
C LEU A 785 14.71 -8.37 -1.47
N ALA A 786 13.69 -7.60 -1.08
CA ALA A 786 13.75 -6.14 -1.09
C ALA A 786 14.70 -5.62 0.00
N PHE A 787 14.66 -6.18 1.21
CA PHE A 787 15.63 -5.85 2.26
C PHE A 787 17.07 -6.13 1.81
N HIS A 788 17.31 -7.30 1.21
CA HIS A 788 18.65 -7.65 0.73
C HIS A 788 19.11 -6.76 -0.45
N SER A 789 18.21 -6.44 -1.38
CA SER A 789 18.52 -5.65 -2.56
C SER A 789 18.61 -4.14 -2.28
N GLU A 790 17.89 -3.61 -1.29
CA GLU A 790 17.83 -2.18 -1.00
C GLU A 790 18.73 -1.74 0.15
N ILE A 791 19.05 -2.63 1.11
CA ILE A 791 19.85 -2.29 2.29
C ILE A 791 21.23 -2.96 2.24
N LEU A 792 21.31 -4.29 2.25
CA LEU A 792 22.59 -5.00 2.30
C LEU A 792 23.46 -4.75 1.07
N SER A 793 22.85 -4.69 -0.12
CA SER A 793 23.56 -4.45 -1.38
C SER A 793 24.23 -3.07 -1.45
N ARG A 794 23.89 -2.16 -0.53
CA ARG A 794 24.43 -0.78 -0.44
C ARG A 794 25.58 -0.64 0.55
N LEU A 795 25.97 -1.72 1.25
CA LEU A 795 27.18 -1.70 2.07
C LEU A 795 28.41 -1.54 1.18
N ASP A 796 29.37 -0.76 1.63
CA ASP A 796 30.68 -0.73 1.00
C ASP A 796 31.50 -1.98 1.34
N GLY A 797 32.57 -2.22 0.57
CA GLY A 797 33.40 -3.41 0.74
C GLY A 797 34.03 -3.55 2.14
N GLN A 798 34.34 -2.44 2.80
CA GLN A 798 34.95 -2.47 4.13
C GLN A 798 33.92 -2.89 5.19
N ALA A 799 32.72 -2.33 5.12
CA ALA A 799 31.60 -2.68 5.99
C ALA A 799 31.14 -4.13 5.77
N ILE A 800 31.12 -4.61 4.52
CA ILE A 800 30.85 -6.03 4.21
C ILE A 800 31.88 -6.93 4.88
N HIS A 801 33.17 -6.63 4.74
CA HIS A 801 34.24 -7.43 5.34
C HIS A 801 34.13 -7.46 6.88
N ALA A 802 33.78 -6.33 7.51
CA ALA A 802 33.55 -6.26 8.95
C ALA A 802 32.34 -7.11 9.39
N GLY A 803 31.22 -7.03 8.67
CA GLY A 803 30.03 -7.83 8.93
C GLY A 803 30.29 -9.34 8.81
N VAL A 804 30.97 -9.77 7.74
CA VAL A 804 31.34 -11.17 7.52
C VAL A 804 32.33 -11.65 8.58
N ALA A 805 33.35 -10.87 8.91
CA ALA A 805 34.34 -11.24 9.93
C ALA A 805 33.72 -11.40 11.33
N SER A 806 32.62 -10.70 11.62
CA SER A 806 31.91 -10.82 12.88
C SER A 806 31.22 -12.18 13.06
N ASP A 807 30.66 -12.75 11.98
CA ASP A 807 29.99 -14.05 12.00
C ASP A 807 29.92 -14.68 10.58
N PRO A 808 30.92 -15.50 10.20
CA PRO A 808 30.96 -16.14 8.88
C PRO A 808 29.81 -17.13 8.65
N ALA A 809 29.29 -17.76 9.70
CA ALA A 809 28.16 -18.68 9.58
C ALA A 809 26.87 -17.92 9.23
N ARG A 810 26.67 -16.74 9.83
CA ARG A 810 25.57 -15.85 9.46
C ARG A 810 25.69 -15.29 8.05
N ALA A 811 26.91 -14.91 7.63
CA ALA A 811 27.14 -14.49 6.25
C ALA A 811 26.76 -15.62 5.26
N ARG A 812 27.07 -16.87 5.60
CA ARG A 812 26.67 -18.04 4.82
C ARG A 812 25.15 -18.21 4.73
N GLU A 813 24.40 -17.97 5.80
CA GLU A 813 22.93 -17.99 5.79
C GLU A 813 22.36 -16.98 4.79
N ILE A 814 22.91 -15.75 4.77
CA ILE A 814 22.51 -14.70 3.83
C ILE A 814 22.84 -15.09 2.37
N VAL A 815 24.00 -15.71 2.14
CA VAL A 815 24.40 -16.19 0.80
C VAL A 815 23.43 -17.26 0.29
N VAL A 816 23.07 -18.23 1.13
CA VAL A 816 22.10 -19.28 0.77
C VAL A 816 20.73 -18.67 0.48
N ALA A 817 20.28 -17.73 1.31
CA ALA A 817 19.03 -17.01 1.10
C ALA A 817 19.01 -16.26 -0.24
N LEU A 818 20.08 -15.51 -0.56
CA LEU A 818 20.22 -14.84 -1.86
C LEU A 818 20.22 -15.81 -3.04
N ARG A 819 20.67 -17.06 -2.86
CA ARG A 819 20.57 -18.09 -3.90
C ARG A 819 19.14 -18.57 -4.09
N GLU A 820 18.38 -18.75 -3.02
CA GLU A 820 16.97 -19.14 -3.08
C GLU A 820 16.12 -18.09 -3.80
N HIS A 821 16.43 -16.80 -3.61
CA HIS A 821 15.75 -15.68 -4.27
C HIS A 821 15.89 -15.61 -5.79
N LEU A 822 16.72 -16.46 -6.42
CA LEU A 822 16.85 -16.48 -7.87
C LEU A 822 15.52 -16.79 -8.58
N THR A 823 14.61 -17.57 -7.97
CA THR A 823 13.28 -17.84 -8.55
C THR A 823 12.38 -16.62 -8.57
N ASP A 824 12.51 -15.77 -7.56
CA ASP A 824 11.63 -14.61 -7.32
C ASP A 824 12.26 -13.31 -7.85
N SER A 825 13.53 -13.38 -8.25
CA SER A 825 14.32 -12.26 -8.78
C SER A 825 13.77 -11.64 -10.07
N GLY A 826 12.89 -12.32 -10.82
CA GLY A 826 12.46 -11.89 -12.16
C GLY A 826 11.82 -10.49 -12.27
N GLN A 827 11.52 -9.83 -11.15
CA GLN A 827 11.00 -8.47 -11.06
C GLN A 827 12.05 -7.41 -10.66
N LEU A 828 13.30 -7.79 -10.39
CA LEU A 828 14.38 -6.87 -10.00
C LEU A 828 14.83 -5.96 -11.15
N HIS A 829 15.23 -4.74 -10.81
CA HIS A 829 15.88 -3.85 -11.75
C HIS A 829 17.35 -4.28 -11.98
N TYR A 830 17.87 -4.03 -13.19
CA TYR A 830 19.25 -4.41 -13.56
C TYR A 830 20.30 -3.84 -12.59
N THR A 831 20.07 -2.65 -12.03
CA THR A 831 20.99 -2.02 -11.06
C THR A 831 21.03 -2.74 -9.70
N ASP A 832 19.96 -3.43 -9.33
CA ASP A 832 19.88 -4.10 -8.03
C ASP A 832 20.55 -5.47 -8.11
N ALA A 833 20.40 -6.16 -9.25
CA ALA A 833 21.19 -7.35 -9.56
C ALA A 833 22.71 -7.05 -9.58
N ASP A 834 23.13 -5.93 -10.18
CA ASP A 834 24.53 -5.46 -10.18
C ASP A 834 25.09 -5.30 -8.75
N ARG A 835 24.32 -4.66 -7.85
CA ARG A 835 24.69 -4.46 -6.46
C ARG A 835 24.74 -5.76 -5.65
N ILE A 836 23.77 -6.66 -5.87
CA ILE A 836 23.75 -7.98 -5.20
C ILE A 836 25.00 -8.80 -5.60
N ILE A 837 25.32 -8.84 -6.90
CA ILE A 837 26.51 -9.55 -7.38
C ILE A 837 27.78 -8.91 -6.81
N THR A 838 27.84 -7.58 -6.72
CA THR A 838 28.97 -6.85 -6.11
C THR A 838 29.10 -7.14 -4.61
N PHE A 839 28.00 -7.15 -3.87
CA PHE A 839 27.96 -7.52 -2.46
C PHE A 839 28.48 -8.95 -2.22
N LEU A 840 27.95 -9.92 -2.98
CA LEU A 840 28.42 -11.30 -2.95
C LEU A 840 29.89 -11.41 -3.36
N HIS A 841 30.35 -10.56 -4.30
CA HIS A 841 31.75 -10.53 -4.70
C HIS A 841 32.68 -10.14 -3.54
N HIS A 842 32.31 -9.15 -2.74
CA HIS A 842 33.07 -8.79 -1.54
C HIS A 842 33.14 -9.94 -0.51
N ILE A 843 32.05 -10.69 -0.31
CA ILE A 843 32.04 -11.85 0.59
C ILE A 843 33.01 -12.95 0.10
N GLN A 844 33.01 -13.28 -1.19
CA GLN A 844 33.93 -14.32 -1.70
C GLN A 844 35.40 -13.87 -1.69
N VAL A 845 35.67 -12.57 -1.88
CA VAL A 845 37.04 -12.03 -1.74
C VAL A 845 37.53 -12.23 -0.31
N TRP A 846 36.73 -11.79 0.68
CA TRP A 846 37.05 -11.98 2.09
C TRP A 846 37.22 -13.46 2.46
N ALA A 847 36.29 -14.32 2.02
CA ALA A 847 36.33 -15.75 2.34
C ALA A 847 37.58 -16.45 1.78
N ALA A 848 38.05 -16.03 0.59
CA ALA A 848 39.30 -16.54 0.02
C ALA A 848 40.54 -16.07 0.78
N GLU A 849 40.55 -14.82 1.26
CA GLU A 849 41.65 -14.26 2.05
C GLU A 849 41.71 -14.85 3.47
N ALA A 850 40.54 -15.14 4.06
CA ALA A 850 40.38 -15.73 5.39
C ALA A 850 40.46 -17.26 5.41
N GLU A 851 40.60 -17.91 4.25
CA GLU A 851 40.61 -19.37 4.10
C GLU A 851 39.30 -20.07 4.59
N GLU A 852 38.16 -19.38 4.50
CA GLU A 852 36.83 -19.89 4.85
C GLU A 852 36.19 -20.64 3.65
N TRP A 853 36.64 -21.87 3.44
CA TRP A 853 36.37 -22.63 2.20
C TRP A 853 34.90 -22.92 1.92
N ASP A 854 34.10 -23.21 2.95
CA ASP A 854 32.67 -23.49 2.79
C ASP A 854 31.90 -22.24 2.36
N LEU A 855 32.20 -21.10 2.96
CA LEU A 855 31.61 -19.81 2.59
C LEU A 855 32.05 -19.38 1.19
N LEU A 856 33.34 -19.58 0.85
CA LEU A 856 33.86 -19.32 -0.49
C LEU A 856 33.14 -20.15 -1.55
N GLN A 857 32.90 -21.44 -1.27
CA GLN A 857 32.20 -22.32 -2.22
C GLN A 857 30.76 -21.86 -2.45
N ASP A 858 29.98 -21.65 -1.39
CA ASP A 858 28.57 -21.28 -1.50
C ASP A 858 28.41 -19.90 -2.14
N THR A 859 29.30 -18.96 -1.82
CA THR A 859 29.28 -17.62 -2.40
C THR A 859 29.69 -17.63 -3.88
N ALA A 860 30.73 -18.38 -4.26
CA ALA A 860 31.17 -18.46 -5.65
C ALA A 860 30.10 -19.08 -6.55
N GLU A 861 29.39 -20.11 -6.08
CA GLU A 861 28.25 -20.69 -6.82
C GLU A 861 27.08 -19.70 -6.94
N THR A 862 26.78 -18.97 -5.86
CA THR A 862 25.69 -18.00 -5.85
C THR A 862 25.99 -16.83 -6.80
N VAL A 863 27.22 -16.28 -6.78
CA VAL A 863 27.65 -15.23 -7.73
C VAL A 863 27.47 -15.67 -9.18
N LEU A 864 27.90 -16.89 -9.51
CA LEU A 864 27.78 -17.41 -10.87
C LEU A 864 26.32 -17.64 -11.28
N ALA A 865 25.48 -18.17 -10.39
CA ALA A 865 24.06 -18.37 -10.67
C ALA A 865 23.31 -17.04 -10.89
N TRP A 866 23.67 -15.99 -10.14
CA TRP A 866 23.15 -14.63 -10.36
C TRP A 866 23.65 -14.03 -11.67
N ASP A 867 24.94 -14.21 -12.00
CA ASP A 867 25.51 -13.73 -13.26
C ASP A 867 24.91 -14.43 -14.48
N GLU A 868 24.69 -15.75 -14.43
CA GLU A 868 24.02 -16.51 -15.50
C GLU A 868 22.61 -15.99 -15.79
N ARG A 869 21.91 -15.52 -14.75
CA ARG A 869 20.53 -15.03 -14.86
C ARG A 869 20.44 -13.60 -15.41
N TRP A 870 21.38 -12.73 -15.03
CA TRP A 870 21.27 -11.28 -15.25
C TRP A 870 22.29 -10.70 -16.23
N ASP A 871 23.38 -11.40 -16.51
CA ASP A 871 24.46 -11.02 -17.43
C ASP A 871 24.97 -9.58 -17.20
N GLN A 872 25.63 -9.35 -16.06
CA GLN A 872 26.02 -8.01 -15.61
C GLN A 872 27.49 -7.71 -15.90
N TRP A 873 27.75 -6.76 -16.80
CA TRP A 873 29.11 -6.49 -17.28
C TRP A 873 30.05 -5.86 -16.22
N THR A 874 29.52 -5.03 -15.32
CA THR A 874 30.32 -4.31 -14.32
C THR A 874 30.94 -5.24 -13.27
N PRO A 875 30.18 -6.15 -12.62
CA PRO A 875 30.74 -7.08 -11.64
C PRO A 875 31.61 -8.15 -12.31
N GLN A 876 31.24 -8.61 -13.52
CA GLN A 876 32.07 -9.55 -14.31
C GLN A 876 33.50 -9.03 -14.52
N LYS A 877 33.68 -7.72 -14.72
CA LYS A 877 35.02 -7.11 -14.85
C LYS A 877 35.84 -7.25 -13.56
N GLN A 878 35.22 -7.02 -12.41
CA GLN A 878 35.89 -7.11 -11.11
C GLN A 878 36.23 -8.57 -10.78
N ILE A 879 35.28 -9.48 -11.00
CA ILE A 879 35.45 -10.92 -10.78
C ILE A 879 36.58 -11.47 -11.66
N ARG A 880 36.69 -11.06 -12.94
CA ARG A 880 37.81 -11.46 -13.81
C ARG A 880 39.17 -11.06 -13.26
N LEU A 881 39.30 -9.82 -12.78
CA LEU A 881 40.55 -9.31 -12.22
C LEU A 881 40.91 -10.07 -10.94
N TRP A 882 39.93 -10.34 -10.09
CA TRP A 882 40.12 -11.13 -8.87
C TRP A 882 40.49 -12.58 -9.18
N MET A 883 39.79 -13.27 -10.09
CA MET A 883 40.13 -14.65 -10.50
C MET A 883 41.57 -14.77 -11.03
N ALA A 884 42.09 -13.74 -11.69
CA ALA A 884 43.47 -13.70 -12.16
C ALA A 884 44.51 -13.59 -11.03
N SER A 885 44.08 -13.19 -9.82
CA SER A 885 44.92 -13.13 -8.62
C SER A 885 44.92 -14.42 -7.80
N LEU A 886 43.93 -15.30 -8.00
CA LEU A 886 43.76 -16.52 -7.21
C LEU A 886 44.81 -17.58 -7.54
N SER A 887 45.21 -18.33 -6.51
CA SER A 887 46.07 -19.51 -6.62
C SER A 887 45.72 -20.52 -5.51
N GLY A 888 46.34 -21.70 -5.49
CA GLY A 888 46.19 -22.65 -4.37
C GLY A 888 44.76 -23.19 -4.21
N ASP A 889 44.28 -23.33 -2.97
CA ASP A 889 42.97 -23.94 -2.70
C ASP A 889 41.80 -23.04 -3.08
N ALA A 890 41.93 -21.71 -2.92
CA ALA A 890 40.93 -20.74 -3.39
C ALA A 890 40.64 -20.89 -4.90
N ALA A 891 41.70 -21.03 -5.71
CA ALA A 891 41.55 -21.28 -7.14
C ALA A 891 40.89 -22.64 -7.45
N ALA A 892 41.07 -23.65 -6.59
CA ALA A 892 40.43 -24.96 -6.74
C ALA A 892 38.91 -24.87 -6.50
N VAL A 893 38.51 -24.15 -5.45
CA VAL A 893 37.10 -23.94 -5.05
C VAL A 893 36.36 -23.17 -6.13
N VAL A 894 36.89 -22.02 -6.57
CA VAL A 894 36.26 -21.21 -7.63
C VAL A 894 36.19 -21.97 -8.96
N ALA A 895 37.22 -22.74 -9.32
CA ALA A 895 37.16 -23.62 -10.48
C ALA A 895 36.10 -24.73 -10.34
N GLY A 896 35.79 -25.16 -9.11
CA GLY A 896 34.70 -26.08 -8.81
C GLY A 896 33.33 -25.48 -9.07
N ALA A 897 33.09 -24.26 -8.58
CA ALA A 897 31.85 -23.51 -8.82
C ALA A 897 31.60 -23.28 -10.31
N LEU A 898 32.62 -22.83 -11.06
CA LEU A 898 32.56 -22.63 -12.52
C LEU A 898 32.16 -23.89 -13.30
N ARG A 899 32.54 -25.09 -12.82
CA ARG A 899 32.11 -26.35 -13.46
C ARG A 899 30.66 -26.73 -13.16
N ARG A 900 30.11 -26.23 -12.06
CA ARG A 900 28.72 -26.50 -11.65
C ARG A 900 27.73 -25.53 -12.32
N GLU A 901 28.19 -24.33 -12.65
CA GLU A 901 27.41 -23.27 -13.32
C GLU A 901 28.00 -22.94 -14.72
N PRO A 902 27.83 -23.84 -15.72
CA PRO A 902 28.48 -23.71 -17.03
C PRO A 902 27.90 -22.61 -17.93
N GLY A 903 26.70 -22.09 -17.64
CA GLY A 903 26.14 -20.96 -18.38
C GLY A 903 26.87 -19.66 -18.04
N ALA A 904 27.06 -19.38 -16.74
CA ALA A 904 27.88 -18.26 -16.26
C ALA A 904 29.33 -18.30 -16.75
N ALA A 905 29.93 -19.49 -16.80
CA ALA A 905 31.34 -19.66 -17.15
C ALA A 905 31.72 -19.04 -18.51
N ARG A 906 30.77 -18.98 -19.45
CA ARG A 906 30.96 -18.39 -20.79
C ARG A 906 31.20 -16.89 -20.76
N HIS A 907 30.66 -16.19 -19.77
CA HIS A 907 30.87 -14.74 -19.61
C HIS A 907 32.33 -14.41 -19.24
N PHE A 908 33.12 -15.41 -18.87
CA PHE A 908 34.51 -15.29 -18.44
C PHE A 908 35.53 -15.81 -19.45
N GLU A 909 35.14 -16.08 -20.71
CA GLU A 909 36.02 -16.64 -21.76
C GLU A 909 37.32 -15.85 -21.97
N GLU A 910 37.31 -14.54 -21.77
CA GLU A 910 38.49 -13.67 -21.89
C GLU A 910 39.64 -14.07 -20.93
N ILE A 911 39.34 -14.78 -19.83
CA ILE A 911 40.35 -15.30 -18.90
C ILE A 911 41.24 -16.36 -19.55
N LEU A 912 40.76 -17.07 -20.58
CA LEU A 912 41.51 -18.13 -21.26
C LEU A 912 42.79 -17.62 -21.93
N GLU A 913 42.81 -16.35 -22.34
CA GLU A 913 43.97 -15.70 -22.97
C GLU A 913 45.02 -15.27 -21.93
N ASN A 914 44.63 -15.14 -20.67
CA ASN A 914 45.51 -14.69 -19.59
C ASN A 914 46.24 -15.87 -18.92
N ARG A 915 47.48 -16.13 -19.36
CA ARG A 915 48.34 -17.21 -18.84
C ARG A 915 48.73 -17.07 -17.36
N ARG A 916 48.47 -15.93 -16.71
CA ARG A 916 48.73 -15.74 -15.27
C ARG A 916 47.64 -16.35 -14.40
N VAL A 917 46.46 -16.62 -14.94
CA VAL A 917 45.35 -17.24 -14.21
C VAL A 917 45.65 -18.72 -13.97
N ASP A 918 45.30 -19.21 -12.79
CA ASP A 918 45.44 -20.62 -12.39
C ASP A 918 44.84 -21.55 -13.45
N GLU A 919 45.58 -22.61 -13.79
CA GLU A 919 45.20 -23.56 -14.84
C GLU A 919 43.86 -24.24 -14.55
N ARG A 920 43.47 -24.42 -13.28
CA ARG A 920 42.20 -25.04 -12.90
C ARG A 920 41.01 -24.15 -13.25
N ILE A 921 41.12 -22.84 -13.05
CA ILE A 921 40.10 -21.85 -13.42
C ILE A 921 40.00 -21.78 -14.95
N ARG A 922 41.14 -21.66 -15.66
CA ARG A 922 41.16 -21.65 -17.13
C ARG A 922 40.54 -22.92 -17.72
N ARG A 923 40.77 -24.09 -17.11
CA ARG A 923 40.16 -25.34 -17.57
C ARG A 923 38.65 -25.40 -17.30
N ALA A 924 38.18 -24.81 -16.21
CA ALA A 924 36.76 -24.77 -15.87
C ALA A 924 35.96 -23.89 -16.84
N VAL A 925 36.51 -22.74 -17.25
CA VAL A 925 35.89 -21.83 -18.25
C VAL A 925 35.84 -22.44 -19.65
N ARG A 926 36.72 -23.41 -19.96
CA ARG A 926 36.84 -24.02 -21.28
C ARG A 926 35.83 -25.16 -21.54
N LEU A 927 35.18 -25.67 -20.50
CA LEU A 927 34.21 -26.77 -20.54
C LEU A 927 32.80 -26.22 -20.74
#